data_AF-A0A524DYY2-F1
#
_entry.id   AF-A0A524DYY2-F1
#
_cell.length_a   1.000
_cell.length_b   1.000
_cell.length_c   1.000
_cell.angle_alpha   90.00
_cell.angle_beta   90.00
_cell.angle_gamma   90.00
#
_symmetry.space_group_name_H-M   'P 1'
#
loop_
_entity.id
_entity.type
_entity.pdbx_description
1 polymer ?
#
loop_
_entity_poly.entity_id
_entity_poly.type
_entity_poly.pdbx_seq_one_letter_code
_entity_poly.pdbx_strand_id
1 'polypeptide(L)'
;MRSVFVSLSLTLLITGVVVVRPIAMPSSASYIEDPPQMQEIQRDWTINIILVNYDSDDVEERALHEFLPDQRQYEADVCDITYTMQYEVHYADADYIESIRNLIINNHVNGTETGSILDESALEYQKAHPDEPQKIFYPRSGMSIEAEPIEEWLIENPATSSDKLHYNLYLFNFSEFDSPEHELEHWYDYDPVDPDSGEDIDWWRLPWDNQLNRDIKFQYAGFGGMGNVFVVDPSADQWYLRWARIWWGTEPYSEDPRHCTEDLEDVVDGIDLSTSEGRLELSAYLANYLSDAVRYLFFPVQHSPTAFVQRGILTALVLAMDTDEGITVRSLEWVTNAELLENHLSELLPFIPWNVSVQVRDSKHFPYIMGFFDGHSYVTDGHTYVNGYDLFYDIYDNVRWRYIDVASDDIEVFGVVFIKQNMTMYTPTGYFTGLGGGGQTCVWKSWERYYRDDGTTKREGISGVQLHETMHAIGMGHTWVRHHYVGDFSSSPMVYFGMHNGTSSFDKNWVQGTYLDQLEFDYYDRLLEAWDDIKDEAEPETYQILDDVLNYYELAHERYKHMDWQGCYEALELANQEKRYMVFSVADDSAPTIWDWGYEPEEYREGNVSVWVDVSDDIAGIKNVSAVLGLNETTVQYACSYEGSSWNATFPVPSFDPECGVKLMILAYDRGLNPASTDWVTLVEPVTSPPDGTYMLYVIVFSVPFALILVVVATVWYRKSKQAV
;
A
#
# COMPACT_ATOMS: atom_id res chain seq x y z
N MET A 1 63.35 8.40 -1.23
CA MET A 1 62.42 9.54 -1.21
C MET A 1 61.13 9.06 -0.59
N ARG A 2 60.78 9.57 0.58
CA ARG A 2 59.48 9.35 1.22
C ARG A 2 58.55 10.44 0.70
N SER A 3 57.43 10.07 0.09
CA SER A 3 56.35 10.99 -0.23
C SER A 3 55.18 10.65 0.68
N VAL A 4 54.81 11.62 1.51
CA VAL A 4 53.75 11.56 2.52
C VAL A 4 52.41 11.77 1.82
N PHE A 5 51.49 10.84 2.09
CA PHE A 5 50.05 10.95 1.85
C PHE A 5 49.47 12.12 2.67
N VAL A 6 48.70 12.99 2.02
CA VAL A 6 47.67 13.80 2.70
C VAL A 6 46.37 13.58 1.94
N SER A 7 45.43 12.95 2.64
CA SER A 7 44.06 12.68 2.22
C SER A 7 43.28 13.98 2.12
N LEU A 8 42.63 14.23 0.98
CA LEU A 8 41.65 15.29 0.82
C LEU A 8 40.27 14.63 0.90
N SER A 9 39.64 14.69 2.08
CA SER A 9 38.24 14.32 2.24
C SER A 9 37.38 15.44 1.66
N LEU A 10 36.74 15.18 0.52
CA LEU A 10 35.76 16.06 -0.09
C LEU A 10 34.41 15.81 0.60
N THR A 11 34.08 16.62 1.60
CA THR A 11 32.73 16.65 2.18
C THR A 11 31.83 17.40 1.19
N LEU A 12 30.98 16.66 0.48
CA LEU A 12 29.89 17.23 -0.30
C LEU A 12 28.85 17.80 0.67
N LEU A 13 28.95 19.10 0.95
CA LEU A 13 27.83 19.88 1.50
C LEU A 13 26.84 20.09 0.36
N ILE A 14 25.82 19.24 0.29
CA ILE A 14 24.61 19.53 -0.48
C ILE A 14 23.89 20.64 0.29
N THR A 15 24.26 21.90 0.03
CA THR A 15 23.39 23.03 0.34
C THR A 15 22.24 22.94 -0.63
N GLY A 16 21.11 22.39 -0.18
CA GLY A 16 19.83 22.56 -0.84
C GLY A 16 19.55 24.05 -0.95
N VAL A 17 19.86 24.63 -2.11
CA VAL A 17 19.34 25.94 -2.48
C VAL A 17 17.85 25.71 -2.71
N VAL A 18 17.04 26.05 -1.70
CA VAL A 18 15.62 26.26 -1.90
C VAL A 18 15.51 27.39 -2.93
N VAL A 19 15.25 27.02 -4.18
CA VAL A 19 14.87 27.97 -5.21
C VAL A 19 13.47 28.45 -4.83
N VAL A 20 13.40 29.50 -4.03
CA VAL A 20 12.19 30.26 -3.83
C VAL A 20 11.88 30.92 -5.17
N ARG A 21 10.97 30.31 -5.94
CA ARG A 21 10.40 30.99 -7.11
C ARG A 21 9.55 32.15 -6.57
N PRO A 22 9.73 33.38 -7.05
CA PRO A 22 8.77 34.43 -6.76
C PRO A 22 7.41 33.99 -7.30
N ILE A 23 6.41 33.93 -6.42
CA ILE A 23 5.00 33.83 -6.84
C ILE A 23 4.66 35.20 -7.41
N ALA A 24 4.95 35.40 -8.69
CA ALA A 24 4.25 36.42 -9.44
C ALA A 24 2.81 35.92 -9.55
N MET A 25 1.87 36.60 -8.89
CA MET A 25 0.46 36.39 -9.17
C MET A 25 0.26 36.63 -10.68
N PRO A 26 -0.06 35.59 -11.47
CA PRO A 26 -0.27 35.77 -12.89
C PRO A 26 -1.49 36.70 -13.04
N SER A 27 -1.28 37.86 -13.67
CA SER A 27 -2.34 38.85 -13.91
C SER A 27 -3.38 38.41 -14.96
N SER A 28 -3.56 37.11 -15.17
CA SER A 28 -4.59 36.47 -16.00
C SER A 28 -4.40 34.93 -16.03
N ALA A 29 -4.22 34.27 -14.88
CA ALA A 29 -4.47 32.84 -14.86
C ALA A 29 -5.96 32.62 -15.18
N SER A 30 -6.26 31.76 -16.15
CA SER A 30 -7.60 31.24 -16.30
C SER A 30 -7.85 30.32 -15.11
N TYR A 31 -8.54 30.81 -14.10
CA TYR A 31 -9.02 29.97 -13.01
C TYR A 31 -9.98 28.91 -13.57
N ILE A 32 -10.05 27.76 -12.92
CA ILE A 32 -11.08 26.77 -13.19
C ILE A 32 -12.41 27.38 -12.74
N GLU A 33 -13.30 27.67 -13.70
CA GLU A 33 -14.60 28.31 -13.41
C GLU A 33 -15.56 27.34 -12.69
N ASP A 34 -15.44 26.04 -12.95
CA ASP A 34 -16.21 24.99 -12.27
C ASP A 34 -15.35 23.73 -12.09
N PRO A 35 -15.37 23.08 -10.91
CA PRO A 35 -14.72 21.80 -10.72
C PRO A 35 -15.33 20.75 -11.69
N PRO A 36 -14.51 19.86 -12.26
CA PRO A 36 -15.00 18.73 -13.05
C PRO A 36 -16.07 17.94 -12.32
N GLN A 37 -17.01 17.34 -13.04
CA GLN A 37 -17.97 16.40 -12.43
C GLN A 37 -17.33 15.02 -12.32
N MET A 38 -17.49 14.35 -11.18
CA MET A 38 -17.09 12.96 -10.96
C MET A 38 -18.34 12.09 -10.87
N GLN A 39 -18.49 11.10 -11.76
CA GLN A 39 -19.66 10.22 -11.78
C GLN A 39 -19.33 8.80 -11.32
N GLU A 40 -18.10 8.35 -11.54
CA GLU A 40 -17.59 7.02 -11.16
C GLU A 40 -16.07 7.10 -10.97
N ILE A 41 -15.49 6.12 -10.28
CA ILE A 41 -14.04 5.97 -10.16
C ILE A 41 -13.56 4.99 -11.23
N GLN A 42 -12.56 5.40 -12.02
CA GLN A 42 -11.91 4.54 -13.00
C GLN A 42 -10.40 4.48 -12.75
N ARG A 43 -9.83 3.28 -12.71
CA ARG A 43 -8.38 3.07 -12.58
C ARG A 43 -7.85 2.15 -13.67
N ASP A 44 -6.78 2.57 -14.33
CA ASP A 44 -6.08 1.76 -15.33
C ASP A 44 -4.88 1.07 -14.69
N TRP A 45 -4.85 -0.26 -14.76
CA TRP A 45 -3.79 -1.11 -14.24
C TRP A 45 -3.02 -1.78 -15.37
N THR A 46 -1.71 -1.95 -15.18
CA THR A 46 -0.85 -2.74 -16.08
C THR A 46 -0.36 -4.00 -15.39
N ILE A 47 -0.61 -5.17 -15.97
CA ILE A 47 -0.02 -6.43 -15.53
C ILE A 47 1.12 -6.77 -16.49
N ASN A 48 2.36 -6.70 -16.00
CA ASN A 48 3.53 -7.11 -16.74
C ASN A 48 3.69 -8.63 -16.60
N ILE A 49 3.53 -9.37 -17.70
CA ILE A 49 3.77 -10.81 -17.78
C ILE A 49 5.22 -10.99 -18.22
N ILE A 50 6.08 -11.45 -17.33
CA ILE A 50 7.52 -11.59 -17.59
C ILE A 50 7.87 -13.06 -17.74
N LEU A 51 8.21 -13.49 -18.95
CA LEU A 51 8.70 -14.85 -19.23
C LEU A 51 10.20 -14.91 -19.00
N VAL A 52 10.62 -15.76 -18.06
CA VAL A 52 12.02 -16.00 -17.71
C VAL A 52 12.44 -17.37 -18.21
N ASN A 53 13.48 -17.40 -19.05
CA ASN A 53 14.02 -18.62 -19.65
C ASN A 53 13.04 -19.35 -20.61
N TYR A 54 12.26 -18.57 -21.37
CA TYR A 54 11.46 -19.06 -22.51
C TYR A 54 12.03 -18.54 -23.83
N ASP A 55 11.91 -19.32 -24.90
CA ASP A 55 12.13 -18.84 -26.27
C ASP A 55 10.86 -18.11 -26.75
N SER A 56 11.01 -16.89 -27.25
CA SER A 56 9.90 -16.11 -27.82
C SER A 56 9.28 -16.78 -29.05
N ASP A 57 10.02 -17.65 -29.74
CA ASP A 57 9.51 -18.40 -30.89
C ASP A 57 8.59 -19.56 -30.47
N ASP A 58 8.60 -19.99 -29.20
CA ASP A 58 7.82 -21.13 -28.69
C ASP A 58 6.46 -20.72 -28.09
N VAL A 59 6.28 -19.43 -27.76
CA VAL A 59 5.09 -18.91 -27.08
C VAL A 59 4.28 -18.00 -28.01
N GLU A 60 3.00 -18.34 -28.20
CA GLU A 60 2.04 -17.54 -28.95
C GLU A 60 1.38 -16.52 -28.00
N GLU A 61 1.97 -15.32 -27.86
CA GLU A 61 1.55 -14.28 -26.90
C GLU A 61 0.04 -13.98 -26.90
N ARG A 62 -0.59 -14.02 -28.08
CA ARG A 62 -2.04 -13.79 -28.20
C ARG A 62 -2.86 -14.79 -27.37
N ALA A 63 -2.40 -16.03 -27.27
CA ALA A 63 -3.07 -17.08 -26.50
C ALA A 63 -2.94 -16.86 -24.99
N LEU A 64 -1.87 -16.20 -24.53
CA LEU A 64 -1.73 -15.81 -23.12
C LEU A 64 -2.84 -14.84 -22.69
N HIS A 65 -3.31 -13.99 -23.60
CA HIS A 65 -4.28 -12.95 -23.30
C HIS A 65 -5.74 -13.44 -23.40
N GLU A 66 -6.01 -14.54 -24.11
CA GLU A 66 -7.37 -14.95 -24.50
C GLU A 66 -8.30 -15.20 -23.30
N PHE A 67 -7.73 -15.56 -22.15
CA PHE A 67 -8.48 -15.91 -20.94
C PHE A 67 -8.39 -14.86 -19.82
N LEU A 68 -7.68 -13.76 -20.04
CA LEU A 68 -7.49 -12.71 -19.04
C LEU A 68 -8.61 -11.65 -19.11
N PRO A 69 -9.13 -11.19 -17.97
CA PRO A 69 -10.18 -10.17 -17.94
C PRO A 69 -9.66 -8.79 -18.36
N ASP A 70 -10.38 -8.06 -19.19
CA ASP A 70 -10.02 -6.68 -19.59
C ASP A 70 -10.53 -5.62 -18.61
N GLN A 71 -11.62 -5.92 -17.89
CA GLN A 71 -12.23 -5.01 -16.93
C GLN A 71 -12.85 -5.74 -15.72
N ARG A 72 -12.87 -5.07 -14.57
CA ARG A 72 -13.69 -5.40 -13.40
C ARG A 72 -14.49 -4.19 -12.96
N GLN A 73 -15.72 -4.44 -12.53
CA GLN A 73 -16.58 -3.43 -11.91
C GLN A 73 -16.95 -3.92 -10.52
N TYR A 74 -16.89 -3.02 -9.56
CA TYR A 74 -17.27 -3.27 -8.18
C TYR A 74 -18.25 -2.19 -7.74
N GLU A 75 -19.36 -2.64 -7.17
CA GLU A 75 -20.39 -1.77 -6.60
C GLU A 75 -20.00 -1.55 -5.12
N ALA A 76 -19.68 -0.31 -4.76
CA ALA A 76 -19.47 0.09 -3.36
C ALA A 76 -20.65 0.93 -2.86
N ASP A 77 -20.69 1.22 -1.56
CA ASP A 77 -21.85 1.90 -0.94
C ASP A 77 -22.05 3.33 -1.45
N VAL A 78 -20.96 4.02 -1.78
CA VAL A 78 -20.97 5.44 -2.19
C VAL A 78 -20.68 5.67 -3.67
N CYS A 79 -20.04 4.72 -4.36
CA CYS A 79 -19.66 4.86 -5.76
C CYS A 79 -19.50 3.52 -6.49
N ASP A 80 -19.56 3.57 -7.82
CA ASP A 80 -19.12 2.47 -8.68
C ASP A 80 -17.62 2.63 -8.99
N ILE A 81 -16.88 1.52 -8.89
CA ILE A 81 -15.44 1.45 -9.14
C ILE A 81 -15.19 0.55 -10.34
N THR A 82 -14.53 1.08 -11.37
CA THR A 82 -14.10 0.33 -12.55
C THR A 82 -12.58 0.22 -12.60
N TYR A 83 -12.06 -1.02 -12.61
CA TYR A 83 -10.64 -1.30 -12.87
C TYR A 83 -10.48 -1.87 -14.28
N THR A 84 -9.71 -1.18 -15.12
CA THR A 84 -9.34 -1.63 -16.46
C THR A 84 -7.95 -2.24 -16.41
N MET A 85 -7.77 -3.42 -17.02
CA MET A 85 -6.50 -4.14 -17.01
C MET A 85 -5.87 -4.13 -18.41
N GLN A 86 -4.60 -3.78 -18.47
CA GLN A 86 -3.75 -3.87 -19.65
C GLN A 86 -2.64 -4.89 -19.41
N TYR A 87 -2.32 -5.69 -20.43
CA TYR A 87 -1.34 -6.76 -20.33
C TYR A 87 -0.15 -6.47 -21.23
N GLU A 88 1.05 -6.51 -20.66
CA GLU A 88 2.30 -6.33 -21.40
C GLU A 88 3.18 -7.57 -21.22
N VAL A 89 3.58 -8.19 -22.33
CA VAL A 89 4.44 -9.39 -22.33
C VAL A 89 5.89 -8.98 -22.53
N HIS A 90 6.75 -9.45 -21.63
CA HIS A 90 8.18 -9.19 -21.63
C HIS A 90 8.95 -10.51 -21.56
N TYR A 91 10.08 -10.61 -22.26
CA TYR A 91 11.01 -11.72 -22.13
C TYR A 91 12.26 -11.24 -21.42
N ALA A 92 12.69 -11.94 -20.37
CA ALA A 92 13.92 -11.63 -19.68
C ALA A 92 15.13 -11.83 -20.60
N ASP A 93 16.11 -10.94 -20.52
CA ASP A 93 17.37 -11.10 -21.24
C ASP A 93 18.28 -12.15 -20.57
N ALA A 94 19.33 -12.56 -21.29
CA ALA A 94 20.24 -13.60 -20.82
C ALA A 94 20.98 -13.23 -19.52
N ASP A 95 21.27 -11.95 -19.30
CA ASP A 95 21.98 -11.50 -18.10
C ASP A 95 21.04 -11.54 -16.88
N TYR A 96 19.75 -11.22 -17.07
CA TYR A 96 18.72 -11.32 -16.06
C TYR A 96 18.42 -12.78 -15.70
N ILE A 97 18.27 -13.65 -16.70
CA ILE A 97 18.07 -15.10 -16.50
C ILE A 97 19.25 -15.69 -15.71
N GLU A 98 20.48 -15.37 -16.08
CA GLU A 98 21.67 -15.86 -15.38
C GLU A 98 21.78 -15.30 -13.95
N SER A 99 21.30 -14.08 -13.71
CA SER A 99 21.25 -13.50 -12.35
C SER A 99 20.27 -14.25 -11.45
N ILE A 100 19.06 -14.53 -11.94
CA ILE A 100 18.07 -15.34 -11.21
C ILE A 100 18.58 -16.75 -10.99
N ARG A 101 19.13 -17.41 -12.02
CA ARG A 101 19.73 -18.74 -11.91
C ARG A 101 20.79 -18.78 -10.81
N ASN A 102 21.71 -17.81 -10.79
CA ASN A 102 22.73 -17.73 -9.76
C ASN A 102 22.14 -17.49 -8.36
N LEU A 103 21.07 -16.69 -8.26
CA LEU A 103 20.36 -16.46 -7.00
C LEU A 103 19.73 -17.75 -6.48
N ILE A 104 19.05 -18.51 -7.34
CA ILE A 104 18.52 -19.83 -7.03
C ILE A 104 19.64 -20.78 -6.56
N ILE A 105 20.74 -20.88 -7.32
CA ILE A 105 21.87 -21.75 -6.96
C ILE A 105 22.50 -21.34 -5.62
N ASN A 106 22.45 -20.07 -5.23
CA ASN A 106 22.99 -19.61 -3.95
C ASN A 106 22.05 -19.83 -2.76
N ASN A 107 20.75 -19.99 -3.00
CA ASN A 107 19.71 -20.11 -1.97
C ASN A 107 18.90 -21.41 -2.11
N HIS A 108 19.59 -22.53 -2.39
CA HIS A 108 18.94 -23.84 -2.46
C HIS A 108 19.59 -24.87 -1.55
N VAL A 109 18.80 -25.89 -1.21
CA VAL A 109 19.24 -27.11 -0.54
C VAL A 109 18.94 -28.30 -1.44
N ASN A 110 20.00 -28.96 -1.90
CA ASN A 110 19.92 -30.23 -2.62
C ASN A 110 20.04 -31.41 -1.66
N GLY A 111 19.16 -32.41 -1.79
CA GLY A 111 19.26 -33.58 -0.92
C GLY A 111 18.20 -34.66 -1.11
N THR A 112 18.29 -35.66 -0.24
CA THR A 112 17.27 -36.68 -0.06
C THR A 112 16.28 -36.25 1.02
N GLU A 113 15.00 -36.59 0.84
CA GLU A 113 13.95 -36.25 1.80
C GLU A 113 13.82 -34.72 2.05
N THR A 114 14.18 -33.92 1.06
CA THR A 114 14.04 -32.45 1.08
C THR A 114 12.62 -32.00 0.78
N GLY A 115 11.80 -32.84 0.13
CA GLY A 115 10.41 -32.54 -0.24
C GLY A 115 9.40 -33.62 0.18
N SER A 116 8.14 -33.48 -0.25
CA SER A 116 7.05 -34.43 0.04
C SER A 116 6.20 -34.77 -1.21
N ILE A 117 6.18 -36.03 -1.62
CA ILE A 117 5.29 -36.50 -2.69
C ILE A 117 3.93 -36.96 -2.14
N LEU A 118 2.86 -36.62 -2.85
CA LEU A 118 1.48 -37.02 -2.53
C LEU A 118 1.11 -38.38 -3.15
N ASP A 119 0.53 -39.26 -2.35
CA ASP A 119 -0.15 -40.48 -2.79
C ASP A 119 -1.63 -40.18 -3.02
N GLU A 120 -1.97 -39.91 -4.29
CA GLU A 120 -3.34 -39.59 -4.72
C GLU A 120 -4.34 -40.70 -4.40
N SER A 121 -3.94 -41.97 -4.56
CA SER A 121 -4.82 -43.12 -4.29
C SER A 121 -5.15 -43.23 -2.80
N ALA A 122 -4.16 -43.00 -1.92
CA ALA A 122 -4.39 -42.95 -0.49
C ALA A 122 -5.28 -41.75 -0.10
N LEU A 123 -5.12 -40.59 -0.75
CA LEU A 123 -5.95 -39.42 -0.52
C LEU A 123 -7.41 -39.64 -0.96
N GLU A 124 -7.64 -40.23 -2.12
CA GLU A 124 -8.96 -40.62 -2.61
C GLU A 124 -9.64 -41.60 -1.64
N TYR A 125 -8.90 -42.61 -1.18
CA TYR A 125 -9.42 -43.55 -0.18
C TYR A 125 -9.83 -42.84 1.11
N GLN A 126 -8.97 -41.95 1.62
CA GLN A 126 -9.25 -41.21 2.85
C GLN A 126 -10.44 -40.25 2.70
N LYS A 127 -10.60 -39.61 1.54
CA LYS A 127 -11.77 -38.78 1.24
C LYS A 127 -13.08 -39.59 1.27
N ALA A 128 -13.05 -40.81 0.74
CA ALA A 128 -14.20 -41.73 0.76
C ALA A 128 -14.46 -42.35 2.15
N HIS A 129 -13.43 -42.46 2.98
CA HIS A 129 -13.47 -43.05 4.33
C HIS A 129 -12.88 -42.08 5.35
N PRO A 130 -13.58 -40.97 5.68
CA PRO A 130 -13.05 -39.90 6.52
C PRO A 130 -12.57 -40.36 7.90
N ASP A 131 -13.15 -41.43 8.44
CA ASP A 131 -12.78 -42.00 9.75
C ASP A 131 -11.60 -43.00 9.68
N GLU A 132 -10.97 -43.19 8.51
CA GLU A 132 -9.85 -44.11 8.29
C GLU A 132 -8.58 -43.36 7.79
N PRO A 133 -7.82 -42.70 8.69
CA PRO A 133 -6.63 -41.93 8.32
C PRO A 133 -5.61 -42.73 7.49
N GLN A 134 -5.08 -42.12 6.43
CA GLN A 134 -4.06 -42.71 5.57
C GLN A 134 -2.73 -41.95 5.67
N LYS A 135 -1.64 -42.65 5.36
CA LYS A 135 -0.36 -42.00 5.03
C LYS A 135 -0.44 -41.57 3.56
N ILE A 136 -0.58 -40.27 3.32
CA ILE A 136 -0.73 -39.68 2.00
C ILE A 136 0.55 -38.95 1.55
N PHE A 137 1.48 -38.63 2.45
CA PHE A 137 2.74 -38.01 2.10
C PHE A 137 3.93 -38.95 2.32
N TYR A 138 4.86 -38.93 1.38
CA TYR A 138 6.13 -39.65 1.43
C TYR A 138 7.28 -38.70 1.13
N PRO A 139 8.48 -38.93 1.70
CA PRO A 139 9.62 -38.09 1.41
C PRO A 139 10.04 -38.23 -0.06
N ARG A 140 10.48 -37.13 -0.68
CA ARG A 140 11.09 -37.12 -2.01
C ARG A 140 12.46 -36.46 -1.98
N SER A 141 13.27 -36.73 -3.00
CA SER A 141 14.56 -36.06 -3.21
C SER A 141 14.40 -34.92 -4.22
N GLY A 142 15.25 -33.91 -4.12
CA GLY A 142 15.23 -32.78 -5.03
C GLY A 142 15.89 -31.52 -4.46
N MET A 143 15.59 -30.39 -5.10
CA MET A 143 16.13 -29.07 -4.85
C MET A 143 15.07 -28.16 -4.22
N SER A 144 15.20 -27.92 -2.92
CA SER A 144 14.35 -26.94 -2.21
C SER A 144 14.99 -25.56 -2.34
N ILE A 145 14.27 -24.58 -2.88
CA ILE A 145 14.75 -23.22 -3.13
C ILE A 145 14.08 -22.26 -2.15
N GLU A 146 14.85 -21.47 -1.41
CA GLU A 146 14.30 -20.45 -0.52
C GLU A 146 13.68 -19.31 -1.37
N ALA A 147 12.37 -19.10 -1.24
CA ALA A 147 11.59 -18.18 -2.07
C ALA A 147 11.80 -16.71 -1.68
N GLU A 148 11.90 -16.42 -0.39
CA GLU A 148 11.98 -15.05 0.16
C GLU A 148 13.18 -14.26 -0.42
N PRO A 149 14.42 -14.77 -0.46
CA PRO A 149 15.53 -14.05 -1.08
C PRO A 149 15.34 -13.76 -2.58
N ILE A 150 14.57 -14.60 -3.28
CA ILE A 150 14.27 -14.42 -4.71
C ILE A 150 13.25 -13.31 -4.88
N GLU A 151 12.17 -13.35 -4.09
CA GLU A 151 11.15 -12.30 -4.12
C GLU A 151 11.74 -10.92 -3.79
N GLU A 152 12.54 -10.81 -2.72
CA GLU A 152 13.23 -9.56 -2.35
C GLU A 152 14.08 -9.02 -3.51
N TRP A 153 14.84 -9.90 -4.18
CA TRP A 153 15.67 -9.50 -5.30
C TRP A 153 14.84 -9.02 -6.50
N LEU A 154 13.70 -9.66 -6.79
CA LEU A 154 12.80 -9.26 -7.88
C LEU A 154 12.16 -7.89 -7.62
N ILE A 155 11.83 -7.58 -6.36
CA ILE A 155 11.32 -6.27 -5.95
C ILE A 155 12.38 -5.19 -6.16
N GLU A 156 13.63 -5.47 -5.80
CA GLU A 156 14.75 -4.52 -5.96
C GLU A 156 15.24 -4.40 -7.42
N ASN A 157 15.05 -5.44 -8.22
CA ASN A 157 15.55 -5.56 -9.60
C ASN A 157 14.42 -5.99 -10.55
N PRO A 158 13.35 -5.18 -10.70
CA PRO A 158 12.24 -5.56 -11.55
C PRO A 158 12.69 -5.61 -13.00
N ALA A 159 12.22 -6.60 -13.76
CA ALA A 159 12.58 -6.77 -15.18
C ALA A 159 12.08 -5.59 -16.04
N THR A 160 11.05 -4.90 -15.56
CA THR A 160 10.46 -3.71 -16.17
C THR A 160 10.09 -2.70 -15.10
N SER A 161 10.17 -1.41 -15.43
CA SER A 161 9.70 -0.33 -14.56
C SER A 161 8.38 0.21 -15.09
N SER A 162 7.40 0.43 -14.21
CA SER A 162 6.14 1.11 -14.56
C SER A 162 6.00 2.39 -13.75
N ASP A 163 5.59 3.47 -14.42
CA ASP A 163 5.18 4.71 -13.77
C ASP A 163 3.68 4.71 -13.42
N LYS A 164 2.97 3.60 -13.65
CA LYS A 164 1.53 3.40 -13.44
C LYS A 164 1.26 2.36 -12.36
N LEU A 165 -0.01 2.24 -11.97
CA LEU A 165 -0.52 1.10 -11.20
C LEU A 165 -0.15 -0.20 -11.91
N HIS A 166 0.52 -1.11 -11.21
CA HIS A 166 0.98 -2.34 -11.85
C HIS A 166 1.17 -3.52 -10.91
N TYR A 167 1.16 -4.70 -11.52
CA TYR A 167 1.68 -5.94 -10.97
C TYR A 167 2.72 -6.54 -11.92
N ASN A 168 3.74 -7.19 -11.37
CA ASN A 168 4.69 -7.99 -12.12
C ASN A 168 4.39 -9.47 -11.86
N LEU A 169 4.02 -10.19 -12.90
CA LEU A 169 3.75 -11.62 -12.89
C LEU A 169 4.83 -12.35 -13.66
N TYR A 170 5.71 -13.03 -12.95
CA TYR A 170 6.80 -13.78 -13.54
C TYR A 170 6.37 -15.22 -13.81
N LEU A 171 6.62 -15.69 -15.04
CA LEU A 171 6.60 -17.09 -15.41
C LEU A 171 8.04 -17.57 -15.53
N PHE A 172 8.46 -18.45 -14.63
CA PHE A 172 9.78 -19.05 -14.65
C PHE A 172 9.76 -20.39 -15.38
N ASN A 173 10.86 -20.71 -16.05
CA ASN A 173 11.12 -22.03 -16.59
C ASN A 173 12.51 -22.45 -16.16
N PHE A 174 12.60 -23.28 -15.11
CA PHE A 174 13.84 -23.84 -14.62
C PHE A 174 13.85 -25.37 -14.65
N SER A 175 13.14 -25.94 -15.62
CA SER A 175 13.17 -27.38 -15.98
C SER A 175 14.59 -27.97 -16.16
N GLU A 176 15.63 -27.13 -16.31
CA GLU A 176 17.03 -27.58 -16.29
C GLU A 176 17.51 -28.11 -14.92
N PHE A 177 16.78 -27.84 -13.84
CA PHE A 177 17.04 -28.38 -12.50
C PHE A 177 16.43 -29.76 -12.28
N ASP A 178 15.50 -30.16 -13.16
CA ASP A 178 14.77 -31.41 -13.04
C ASP A 178 15.44 -32.54 -13.81
N SER A 179 15.16 -33.77 -13.39
CA SER A 179 15.59 -34.96 -14.13
C SER A 179 14.50 -35.41 -15.10
N PRO A 180 14.83 -35.88 -16.32
CA PRO A 180 13.83 -36.36 -17.29
C PRO A 180 12.92 -37.48 -16.80
N GLU A 181 13.33 -38.21 -15.75
CA GLU A 181 12.56 -39.28 -15.14
C GLU A 181 11.79 -38.86 -13.88
N HIS A 182 11.76 -37.57 -13.53
CA HIS A 182 11.12 -37.02 -12.34
C HIS A 182 11.64 -37.61 -11.00
N GLU A 183 12.87 -38.16 -11.00
CA GLU A 183 13.53 -38.67 -9.79
C GLU A 183 14.10 -37.55 -8.91
N LEU A 184 14.42 -36.39 -9.52
CA LEU A 184 14.84 -35.15 -8.88
C LEU A 184 14.02 -34.02 -9.49
N GLU A 185 13.35 -33.24 -8.63
CA GLU A 185 12.66 -32.01 -9.01
C GLU A 185 13.18 -30.82 -8.22
N HIS A 186 12.86 -29.63 -8.66
CA HIS A 186 12.93 -28.40 -7.89
C HIS A 186 11.55 -27.92 -7.42
N TRP A 187 11.55 -27.11 -6.36
CA TRP A 187 10.40 -26.39 -5.85
C TRP A 187 10.86 -25.22 -4.99
N TYR A 188 9.92 -24.32 -4.67
CA TYR A 188 10.16 -23.21 -3.76
C TYR A 188 9.63 -23.53 -2.36
N ASP A 189 10.24 -22.92 -1.34
CA ASP A 189 9.83 -23.01 0.07
C ASP A 189 9.92 -21.64 0.73
N TYR A 190 8.97 -21.35 1.61
CA TYR A 190 8.91 -20.14 2.44
C TYR A 190 9.14 -20.42 3.93
N ASP A 191 9.38 -21.69 4.30
CA ASP A 191 9.56 -22.14 5.68
C ASP A 191 8.47 -21.56 6.61
N PRO A 192 7.17 -21.84 6.36
CA PRO A 192 6.09 -21.21 7.10
C PRO A 192 6.17 -21.53 8.60
N VAL A 193 6.01 -20.51 9.43
CA VAL A 193 6.05 -20.59 10.90
C VAL A 193 4.70 -20.21 11.49
N ASP A 194 4.21 -20.98 12.47
CA ASP A 194 3.00 -20.63 13.21
C ASP A 194 3.28 -19.43 14.15
N PRO A 195 2.48 -18.35 14.09
CA PRO A 195 2.84 -17.08 14.71
C PRO A 195 2.59 -17.10 16.23
N ASP A 196 1.77 -18.04 16.71
CA ASP A 196 1.35 -18.15 18.10
C ASP A 196 2.33 -19.04 18.91
N SER A 197 2.86 -20.09 18.28
CA SER A 197 3.82 -21.03 18.87
C SER A 197 5.27 -20.72 18.53
N GLY A 198 5.54 -20.15 17.35
CA GLY A 198 6.88 -19.93 16.80
C GLY A 198 7.52 -21.21 16.25
N GLU A 199 6.75 -22.26 16.03
CA GLU A 199 7.23 -23.54 15.49
C GLU A 199 7.03 -23.60 13.97
N ASP A 200 7.94 -24.29 13.30
CA ASP A 200 7.84 -24.58 11.86
C ASP A 200 6.57 -25.39 11.57
N ILE A 201 5.87 -25.02 10.51
CA ILE A 201 4.70 -25.75 10.01
C ILE A 201 5.22 -26.94 9.18
N ASP A 202 5.34 -28.08 9.85
CA ASP A 202 5.77 -29.37 9.29
C ASP A 202 4.62 -30.39 9.21
N TRP A 203 3.39 -29.90 9.24
CA TRP A 203 2.15 -30.66 9.29
C TRP A 203 1.13 -30.07 8.33
N TRP A 204 0.23 -30.92 7.81
CA TRP A 204 -0.79 -30.51 6.83
C TRP A 204 -2.17 -30.65 7.44
N ARG A 205 -2.97 -29.59 7.30
CA ARG A 205 -4.28 -29.50 7.91
C ARG A 205 -5.29 -30.43 7.23
N LEU A 206 -5.43 -31.64 7.75
CA LEU A 206 -6.61 -32.48 7.51
C LEU A 206 -7.61 -32.34 8.67
N PRO A 207 -8.92 -32.52 8.45
CA PRO A 207 -9.93 -32.46 9.51
C PRO A 207 -9.68 -33.39 10.71
N TRP A 208 -8.88 -34.43 10.49
CA TRP A 208 -8.52 -35.48 11.45
C TRP A 208 -7.05 -35.52 11.79
N ASP A 209 -6.29 -34.53 11.28
CA ASP A 209 -4.85 -34.31 11.48
C ASP A 209 -4.17 -35.41 12.31
N ASN A 210 -3.44 -36.28 11.62
CA ASN A 210 -3.07 -37.57 12.13
C ASN A 210 -1.56 -37.80 12.04
N GLN A 211 -1.08 -38.67 12.93
CA GLN A 211 0.33 -38.97 13.09
C GLN A 211 1.00 -39.70 11.90
N LEU A 212 0.26 -40.07 10.85
CA LEU A 212 0.82 -40.79 9.70
C LEU A 212 1.54 -39.83 8.73
N ASN A 213 1.22 -38.53 8.78
CA ASN A 213 1.76 -37.50 7.89
C ASN A 213 2.48 -36.44 8.71
N ARG A 214 3.70 -36.77 9.16
CA ARG A 214 4.60 -35.85 9.88
C ARG A 214 5.72 -35.40 8.94
N ASP A 215 6.43 -34.34 9.35
CA ASP A 215 7.61 -33.83 8.67
C ASP A 215 7.33 -33.45 7.20
N ILE A 216 6.14 -32.92 6.94
CA ILE A 216 5.68 -32.54 5.60
C ILE A 216 6.46 -31.31 5.16
N LYS A 217 6.87 -31.31 3.89
CA LYS A 217 7.55 -30.21 3.23
C LYS A 217 6.61 -29.54 2.25
N PHE A 218 6.48 -28.22 2.37
CA PHE A 218 5.57 -27.44 1.54
C PHE A 218 6.29 -27.08 0.26
N GLN A 219 5.81 -27.64 -0.84
CA GLN A 219 6.40 -27.42 -2.16
C GLN A 219 5.55 -26.44 -2.93
N TYR A 220 6.09 -25.25 -3.14
CA TYR A 220 5.43 -24.16 -3.83
C TYR A 220 5.90 -24.14 -5.29
N ALA A 221 4.95 -24.08 -6.23
CA ALA A 221 5.22 -23.78 -7.65
C ALA A 221 5.01 -22.29 -7.98
N GLY A 222 4.71 -21.48 -6.97
CA GLY A 222 4.61 -20.03 -7.10
C GLY A 222 4.86 -19.37 -5.76
N PHE A 223 5.08 -18.07 -5.75
CA PHE A 223 5.36 -17.33 -4.53
C PHE A 223 5.19 -15.82 -4.78
N GLY A 224 4.89 -15.07 -3.73
CA GLY A 224 4.82 -13.62 -3.80
C GLY A 224 3.84 -13.01 -2.81
N GLY A 225 3.98 -11.71 -2.56
CA GLY A 225 3.10 -10.95 -1.68
C GLY A 225 3.83 -9.94 -0.78
N MET A 226 5.16 -9.94 -0.72
CA MET A 226 5.95 -8.89 -0.07
C MET A 226 5.91 -7.57 -0.87
N GLY A 227 5.86 -7.67 -2.19
CA GLY A 227 5.70 -6.54 -3.11
C GLY A 227 4.65 -6.83 -4.18
N ASN A 228 4.49 -5.95 -5.17
CA ASN A 228 3.54 -6.16 -6.29
C ASN A 228 4.08 -7.17 -7.33
N VAL A 229 4.68 -8.25 -6.84
CA VAL A 229 5.38 -9.30 -7.58
C VAL A 229 4.75 -10.63 -7.20
N PHE A 230 4.40 -11.42 -8.22
CA PHE A 230 4.04 -12.82 -8.05
C PHE A 230 4.82 -13.64 -9.06
N VAL A 231 5.40 -14.74 -8.61
CA VAL A 231 6.14 -15.69 -9.41
C VAL A 231 5.32 -16.96 -9.50
N VAL A 232 5.29 -17.54 -10.70
CA VAL A 232 4.84 -18.90 -10.93
C VAL A 232 5.92 -19.57 -11.76
N ASP A 233 6.32 -20.76 -11.36
CA ASP A 233 7.25 -21.61 -12.08
C ASP A 233 6.51 -22.88 -12.49
N PRO A 234 5.96 -22.96 -13.72
CA PRO A 234 5.22 -24.13 -14.16
C PRO A 234 6.06 -25.42 -14.24
N SER A 235 7.39 -25.34 -14.17
CA SER A 235 8.28 -26.52 -14.06
C SER A 235 8.54 -26.96 -12.62
N ALA A 236 8.21 -26.13 -11.61
CA ALA A 236 8.42 -26.52 -10.23
C ALA A 236 7.37 -27.54 -9.77
N ASP A 237 7.83 -28.57 -9.06
CA ASP A 237 6.92 -29.55 -8.48
C ASP A 237 6.08 -28.93 -7.35
N GLN A 238 4.79 -29.26 -7.37
CA GLN A 238 3.89 -28.96 -6.26
C GLN A 238 2.93 -30.13 -6.03
N TRP A 239 2.67 -30.46 -4.77
CA TRP A 239 1.65 -31.45 -4.43
C TRP A 239 0.30 -30.82 -4.09
N TYR A 240 0.27 -29.51 -3.84
CA TYR A 240 -0.91 -28.81 -3.32
C TYR A 240 -2.08 -28.77 -4.29
N LEU A 241 -1.87 -28.42 -5.56
CA LEU A 241 -2.93 -28.38 -6.58
C LEU A 241 -3.49 -29.80 -6.82
N ARG A 242 -2.64 -30.83 -6.80
CA ARG A 242 -3.07 -32.25 -6.84
C ARG A 242 -3.94 -32.60 -5.64
N TRP A 243 -3.52 -32.19 -4.45
CA TRP A 243 -4.28 -32.38 -3.21
C TRP A 243 -5.62 -31.63 -3.25
N ALA A 244 -5.63 -30.35 -3.62
CA ALA A 244 -6.81 -29.49 -3.66
C ALA A 244 -7.84 -30.00 -4.67
N ARG A 245 -7.37 -30.43 -5.85
CA ARG A 245 -8.16 -31.10 -6.87
C ARG A 245 -8.88 -32.33 -6.32
N ILE A 246 -8.17 -33.23 -5.66
CA ILE A 246 -8.77 -34.46 -5.12
C ILE A 246 -9.65 -34.14 -3.92
N TRP A 247 -9.18 -33.37 -2.96
CA TRP A 247 -9.86 -33.14 -1.70
C TRP A 247 -11.15 -32.32 -1.88
N TRP A 248 -11.11 -31.23 -2.66
CA TRP A 248 -12.26 -30.36 -2.89
C TRP A 248 -13.03 -30.62 -4.18
N GLY A 249 -12.44 -31.33 -5.14
CA GLY A 249 -13.09 -31.70 -6.40
C GLY A 249 -14.09 -32.84 -6.26
N THR A 250 -14.62 -33.32 -7.38
CA THR A 250 -15.53 -34.46 -7.43
C THR A 250 -15.21 -35.28 -8.68
N GLU A 251 -15.19 -36.60 -8.56
CA GLU A 251 -14.93 -37.46 -9.72
C GLU A 251 -16.02 -37.32 -10.79
N PRO A 252 -15.67 -37.42 -12.09
CA PRO A 252 -14.31 -37.60 -12.61
C PRO A 252 -13.50 -36.29 -12.70
N TYR A 253 -12.20 -36.36 -12.36
CA TYR A 253 -11.24 -35.23 -12.39
C TYR A 253 -10.76 -34.83 -13.80
N SER A 254 -11.37 -35.39 -14.86
CA SER A 254 -10.91 -35.21 -16.23
C SER A 254 -11.16 -33.82 -16.83
N GLU A 255 -11.95 -32.99 -16.13
CA GLU A 255 -12.22 -31.60 -16.52
C GLU A 255 -11.31 -30.61 -15.77
N ASP A 256 -10.46 -31.10 -14.87
CA ASP A 256 -9.55 -30.25 -14.10
C ASP A 256 -8.43 -29.68 -14.99
N PRO A 257 -7.95 -28.46 -14.71
CA PRO A 257 -6.83 -27.89 -15.46
C PRO A 257 -5.59 -28.78 -15.40
N ARG A 258 -4.88 -28.90 -16.53
CA ARG A 258 -3.67 -29.74 -16.65
C ARG A 258 -2.59 -29.39 -15.63
N HIS A 259 -2.46 -28.11 -15.27
CA HIS A 259 -1.50 -27.67 -14.25
C HIS A 259 -1.76 -28.24 -12.85
N CYS A 260 -2.94 -28.82 -12.60
CA CYS A 260 -3.22 -29.54 -11.37
C CYS A 260 -2.59 -30.94 -11.35
N THR A 261 -2.03 -31.43 -12.45
CA THR A 261 -1.51 -32.79 -12.60
C THR A 261 -0.16 -32.91 -13.27
N GLU A 262 0.15 -32.00 -14.18
CA GLU A 262 1.33 -31.99 -15.05
C GLU A 262 2.12 -30.72 -14.75
N ASP A 263 3.44 -30.83 -14.72
CA ASP A 263 4.38 -29.70 -14.77
C ASP A 263 4.70 -29.34 -16.25
N LEU A 264 5.62 -28.42 -16.47
CA LEU A 264 5.89 -27.84 -17.78
C LEU A 264 6.50 -28.87 -18.75
N GLU A 265 7.42 -29.70 -18.26
CA GLU A 265 8.14 -30.71 -19.01
C GLU A 265 7.21 -31.87 -19.40
N ASP A 266 6.30 -32.30 -18.53
CA ASP A 266 5.22 -33.24 -18.86
C ASP A 266 4.41 -32.76 -20.08
N VAL A 267 4.08 -31.47 -20.10
CA VAL A 267 3.32 -30.85 -21.19
C VAL A 267 4.16 -30.78 -22.47
N VAL A 268 5.41 -30.32 -22.37
CA VAL A 268 6.31 -30.14 -23.52
C VAL A 268 6.66 -31.47 -24.18
N ASP A 269 6.83 -32.55 -23.43
CA ASP A 269 7.08 -33.90 -23.95
C ASP A 269 5.91 -34.46 -24.78
N GLY A 270 4.70 -33.95 -24.53
CA GLY A 270 3.48 -34.32 -25.24
C GLY A 270 3.23 -33.59 -26.56
N ILE A 271 3.97 -32.53 -26.87
CA ILE A 271 3.65 -31.58 -27.96
C ILE A 271 4.83 -31.35 -28.93
N ASP A 272 4.54 -30.83 -30.14
CA ASP A 272 5.55 -30.45 -31.13
C ASP A 272 5.62 -28.92 -31.29
N LEU A 273 6.55 -28.28 -30.57
CA LEU A 273 6.75 -26.83 -30.57
C LEU A 273 7.18 -26.27 -31.95
N SER A 274 7.64 -27.12 -32.87
CA SER A 274 7.92 -26.67 -34.25
C SER A 274 6.66 -26.34 -35.05
N THR A 275 5.48 -26.75 -34.55
CA THR A 275 4.17 -26.50 -35.14
C THR A 275 3.42 -25.40 -34.40
N SER A 276 2.52 -24.69 -35.09
CA SER A 276 1.64 -23.70 -34.43
C SER A 276 0.65 -24.33 -33.46
N GLU A 277 0.31 -25.60 -33.64
CA GLU A 277 -0.58 -26.32 -32.73
C GLU A 277 0.11 -26.59 -31.40
N GLY A 278 1.35 -27.09 -31.41
CA GLY A 278 2.12 -27.31 -30.18
C GLY A 278 2.40 -26.02 -29.41
N ARG A 279 2.79 -24.94 -30.09
CA ARG A 279 3.00 -23.64 -29.41
C ARG A 279 1.72 -23.05 -28.82
N LEU A 280 0.59 -23.22 -29.50
CA LEU A 280 -0.71 -22.80 -28.97
C LEU A 280 -1.07 -23.60 -27.72
N GLU A 281 -0.78 -24.90 -27.70
CA GLU A 281 -1.03 -25.77 -26.55
C GLU A 281 -0.17 -25.40 -25.33
N LEU A 282 1.13 -25.15 -25.53
CA LEU A 282 2.02 -24.60 -24.48
C LEU A 282 1.47 -23.27 -23.95
N SER A 283 1.13 -22.35 -24.85
CA SER A 283 0.66 -21.02 -24.46
C SER A 283 -0.66 -21.09 -23.70
N ALA A 284 -1.58 -21.99 -24.07
CA ALA A 284 -2.82 -22.24 -23.34
C ALA A 284 -2.56 -22.83 -21.94
N TYR A 285 -1.56 -23.70 -21.80
CA TYR A 285 -1.14 -24.22 -20.49
C TYR A 285 -0.64 -23.09 -19.57
N LEU A 286 0.27 -22.24 -20.06
CA LEU A 286 0.77 -21.07 -19.33
C LEU A 286 -0.35 -20.08 -19.00
N ALA A 287 -1.26 -19.83 -19.94
CA ALA A 287 -2.40 -18.93 -19.76
C ALA A 287 -3.32 -19.35 -18.60
N ASN A 288 -3.42 -20.65 -18.30
CA ASN A 288 -4.22 -21.11 -17.15
C ASN A 288 -3.60 -20.68 -15.82
N TYR A 289 -2.27 -20.81 -15.66
CA TYR A 289 -1.57 -20.29 -14.48
C TYR A 289 -1.76 -18.78 -14.33
N LEU A 290 -1.60 -18.04 -15.44
CA LEU A 290 -1.79 -16.59 -15.46
C LEU A 290 -3.21 -16.20 -15.05
N SER A 291 -4.21 -16.88 -15.62
CA SER A 291 -5.62 -16.63 -15.37
C SER A 291 -5.98 -16.78 -13.89
N ASP A 292 -5.43 -17.79 -13.22
CA ASP A 292 -5.69 -18.01 -11.79
C ASP A 292 -5.15 -16.84 -10.94
N ALA A 293 -3.89 -16.46 -11.14
CA ALA A 293 -3.29 -15.34 -10.43
C ALA A 293 -4.06 -14.04 -10.70
N VAL A 294 -4.39 -13.74 -11.96
CA VAL A 294 -5.06 -12.48 -12.31
C VAL A 294 -6.49 -12.42 -11.77
N ARG A 295 -7.28 -13.49 -11.91
CA ARG A 295 -8.71 -13.48 -11.58
C ARG A 295 -9.02 -13.64 -10.11
N TYR A 296 -8.12 -14.24 -9.34
CA TYR A 296 -8.37 -14.58 -7.95
C TYR A 296 -7.38 -13.94 -6.98
N LEU A 297 -6.20 -13.52 -7.41
CA LEU A 297 -5.24 -12.81 -6.55
C LEU A 297 -5.21 -11.30 -6.83
N PHE A 298 -4.95 -10.88 -8.08
CA PHE A 298 -4.77 -9.44 -8.39
C PHE A 298 -6.09 -8.68 -8.49
N PHE A 299 -7.08 -9.27 -9.16
CA PHE A 299 -8.40 -8.67 -9.39
C PHE A 299 -9.52 -9.68 -9.02
N PRO A 300 -9.62 -10.01 -7.72
CA PRO A 300 -10.44 -11.10 -7.21
C PRO A 300 -11.94 -10.87 -7.46
N VAL A 301 -12.60 -11.86 -8.07
CA VAL A 301 -14.07 -11.83 -8.29
C VAL A 301 -14.91 -11.97 -7.03
N GLN A 302 -14.30 -12.47 -5.95
CA GLN A 302 -15.01 -12.86 -4.74
C GLN A 302 -14.97 -11.78 -3.66
N HIS A 303 -14.15 -10.75 -3.86
CA HIS A 303 -14.00 -9.68 -2.88
C HIS A 303 -15.12 -8.66 -3.07
N SER A 304 -15.63 -8.16 -1.96
CA SER A 304 -16.41 -6.94 -1.91
C SER A 304 -15.46 -5.76 -1.67
N PRO A 305 -15.78 -4.54 -2.16
CA PRO A 305 -15.06 -3.33 -1.77
C PRO A 305 -15.02 -3.19 -0.25
N THR A 306 -13.89 -2.72 0.29
CA THR A 306 -13.78 -2.46 1.73
C THR A 306 -14.66 -1.28 2.07
N ALA A 307 -15.50 -1.39 3.11
CA ALA A 307 -16.36 -0.28 3.52
C ALA A 307 -15.54 0.98 3.90
N PHE A 308 -16.02 2.15 3.47
CA PHE A 308 -15.48 3.44 3.91
C PHE A 308 -16.00 3.78 5.32
N VAL A 309 -15.12 3.65 6.33
CA VAL A 309 -15.48 3.75 7.76
C VAL A 309 -14.48 4.58 8.57
N GLN A 310 -14.76 4.88 9.84
CA GLN A 310 -13.89 5.71 10.68
C GLN A 310 -13.10 4.94 11.74
N ARG A 311 -13.50 3.72 12.09
CA ARG A 311 -12.81 2.84 13.06
C ARG A 311 -13.10 1.37 12.79
N GLY A 312 -12.25 0.51 13.35
CA GLY A 312 -12.41 -0.94 13.31
C GLY A 312 -12.37 -1.56 14.70
N ILE A 313 -13.23 -2.56 14.96
CA ILE A 313 -13.30 -3.28 16.22
C ILE A 313 -13.33 -4.78 15.95
N LEU A 314 -12.45 -5.54 16.61
CA LEU A 314 -12.50 -6.99 16.66
C LEU A 314 -12.60 -7.46 18.12
N THR A 315 -13.72 -8.09 18.48
CA THR A 315 -13.88 -8.73 19.78
C THR A 315 -13.96 -10.24 19.62
N ALA A 316 -12.96 -10.97 20.13
CA ALA A 316 -12.91 -12.43 20.08
C ALA A 316 -13.03 -13.06 21.47
N LEU A 317 -13.95 -14.02 21.62
CA LEU A 317 -14.16 -14.81 22.82
C LEU A 317 -13.69 -16.25 22.61
N VAL A 318 -12.62 -16.66 23.29
CA VAL A 318 -12.10 -18.03 23.27
C VAL A 318 -12.66 -18.81 24.45
N LEU A 319 -13.49 -19.81 24.15
CA LEU A 319 -14.20 -20.63 25.11
C LEU A 319 -13.47 -21.97 25.29
N ALA A 320 -12.76 -22.09 26.41
CA ALA A 320 -12.19 -23.34 26.89
C ALA A 320 -13.31 -24.22 27.45
N MET A 321 -13.58 -25.33 26.77
CA MET A 321 -14.52 -26.36 27.21
C MET A 321 -13.76 -27.46 27.96
N ASP A 322 -14.47 -28.36 28.65
CA ASP A 322 -13.89 -29.53 29.33
C ASP A 322 -12.79 -29.18 30.36
N THR A 323 -12.90 -28.01 31.01
CA THR A 323 -11.85 -27.48 31.91
C THR A 323 -11.58 -28.34 33.15
N ASP A 324 -12.52 -29.21 33.51
CA ASP A 324 -12.36 -30.16 34.61
C ASP A 324 -11.64 -31.45 34.17
N GLU A 325 -11.51 -31.69 32.85
CA GLU A 325 -11.09 -32.97 32.27
C GLU A 325 -9.67 -32.96 31.71
N GLY A 326 -8.99 -31.81 31.66
CA GLY A 326 -7.56 -31.75 31.33
C GLY A 326 -7.02 -30.42 30.81
N ILE A 327 -7.92 -29.53 30.39
CA ILE A 327 -7.61 -28.22 29.82
C ILE A 327 -7.80 -27.10 30.83
N THR A 328 -6.89 -26.14 30.89
CA THR A 328 -7.10 -24.95 31.73
C THR A 328 -7.24 -23.73 30.84
N VAL A 329 -8.00 -22.73 31.28
CA VAL A 329 -8.03 -21.41 30.63
C VAL A 329 -6.61 -20.88 30.43
N ARG A 330 -5.77 -21.01 31.45
CA ARG A 330 -4.37 -20.56 31.43
C ARG A 330 -3.51 -21.27 30.37
N SER A 331 -3.72 -22.57 30.15
CA SER A 331 -2.94 -23.31 29.15
C SER A 331 -3.28 -22.89 27.72
N LEU A 332 -4.42 -22.22 27.51
CA LEU A 332 -4.85 -21.71 26.20
C LEU A 332 -4.59 -20.22 25.99
N GLU A 333 -4.04 -19.48 26.96
CA GLU A 333 -3.82 -18.03 26.81
C GLU A 333 -2.89 -17.66 25.66
N TRP A 334 -2.11 -18.62 25.15
CA TRP A 334 -1.19 -18.40 24.04
C TRP A 334 -1.80 -18.65 22.67
N VAL A 335 -2.96 -19.30 22.57
CA VAL A 335 -3.45 -19.83 21.27
C VAL A 335 -3.85 -18.72 20.30
N THR A 336 -3.97 -17.50 20.77
CA THR A 336 -4.22 -16.33 19.92
C THR A 336 -3.71 -15.06 20.58
N ASN A 337 -3.28 -14.10 19.77
CA ASN A 337 -2.67 -12.87 20.23
C ASN A 337 -3.41 -11.65 19.69
N ALA A 338 -4.00 -10.85 20.59
CA ALA A 338 -4.72 -9.63 20.23
C ALA A 338 -3.81 -8.58 19.56
N GLU A 339 -2.58 -8.43 20.04
CA GLU A 339 -1.61 -7.47 19.49
C GLU A 339 -1.20 -7.87 18.08
N LEU A 340 -1.04 -9.17 17.82
CA LEU A 340 -0.75 -9.68 16.48
C LEU A 340 -1.89 -9.38 15.51
N LEU A 341 -3.13 -9.69 15.91
CA LEU A 341 -4.32 -9.39 15.11
C LEU A 341 -4.49 -7.88 14.87
N GLU A 342 -4.26 -7.04 15.88
CA GLU A 342 -4.33 -5.58 15.77
C GLU A 342 -3.28 -5.03 14.81
N ASN A 343 -2.04 -5.52 14.89
CA ASN A 343 -0.95 -5.12 14.00
C ASN A 343 -1.30 -5.46 12.54
N HIS A 344 -1.83 -6.65 12.27
CA HIS A 344 -2.25 -7.03 10.91
C HIS A 344 -3.40 -6.18 10.37
N LEU A 345 -4.43 -5.95 11.19
CA LEU A 345 -5.56 -5.13 10.76
C LEU A 345 -5.15 -3.66 10.53
N SER A 346 -4.23 -3.15 11.35
CA SER A 346 -3.65 -1.81 11.20
C SER A 346 -2.71 -1.72 9.99
N GLU A 347 -2.04 -2.80 9.62
CA GLU A 347 -1.24 -2.88 8.40
C GLU A 347 -2.12 -2.94 7.14
N LEU A 348 -3.22 -3.70 7.21
CA LEU A 348 -4.19 -3.87 6.13
C LEU A 348 -4.96 -2.58 5.85
N LEU A 349 -5.45 -1.90 6.90
CA LEU A 349 -6.22 -0.67 6.80
C LEU A 349 -5.68 0.40 7.80
N PRO A 350 -4.61 1.11 7.44
CA PRO A 350 -3.88 2.01 8.35
C PRO A 350 -4.56 3.37 8.59
N PHE A 351 -5.61 3.68 7.82
CA PHE A 351 -6.28 4.98 7.86
C PHE A 351 -7.22 5.15 9.06
N ILE A 352 -7.57 4.03 9.72
CA ILE A 352 -8.51 4.00 10.82
C ILE A 352 -7.86 3.40 12.08
N PRO A 353 -8.25 3.84 13.28
CA PRO A 353 -7.86 3.18 14.51
C PRO A 353 -8.57 1.82 14.63
N TRP A 354 -7.80 0.81 15.06
CA TRP A 354 -8.31 -0.50 15.43
C TRP A 354 -8.38 -0.66 16.96
N ASN A 355 -9.36 -1.43 17.42
CA ASN A 355 -9.44 -1.89 18.80
C ASN A 355 -9.71 -3.40 18.80
N VAL A 356 -8.70 -4.17 19.18
CA VAL A 356 -8.78 -5.63 19.22
C VAL A 356 -8.79 -6.12 20.66
N SER A 357 -9.80 -6.93 21.00
CA SER A 357 -9.92 -7.57 22.31
C SER A 357 -10.09 -9.06 22.17
N VAL A 358 -9.16 -9.82 22.75
CA VAL A 358 -9.25 -11.28 22.83
C VAL A 358 -9.40 -11.69 24.30
N GLN A 359 -10.40 -12.53 24.58
CA GLN A 359 -10.65 -13.02 25.93
C GLN A 359 -10.73 -14.54 25.96
N VAL A 360 -9.79 -15.17 26.67
CA VAL A 360 -9.86 -16.61 26.95
C VAL A 360 -10.61 -16.84 28.26
N ARG A 361 -11.64 -17.67 28.22
CA ARG A 361 -12.56 -17.90 29.34
C ARG A 361 -13.01 -19.35 29.41
N ASP A 362 -13.40 -19.77 30.61
CA ASP A 362 -14.11 -21.03 30.81
C ASP A 362 -15.53 -20.92 30.23
N SER A 363 -15.92 -21.89 29.40
CA SER A 363 -17.23 -21.92 28.76
C SER A 363 -18.40 -21.97 29.75
N LYS A 364 -18.19 -22.44 30.99
CA LYS A 364 -19.19 -22.44 32.07
C LYS A 364 -19.70 -21.05 32.43
N HIS A 365 -18.95 -20.00 32.12
CA HIS A 365 -19.39 -18.61 32.32
C HIS A 365 -20.34 -18.11 31.25
N PHE A 366 -20.54 -18.87 30.16
CA PHE A 366 -21.35 -18.50 29.00
C PHE A 366 -22.43 -19.56 28.70
N PRO A 367 -23.30 -19.91 29.67
CA PRO A 367 -24.30 -20.98 29.49
C PRO A 367 -25.28 -20.72 28.33
N TYR A 368 -25.48 -19.46 27.95
CA TYR A 368 -26.31 -19.09 26.81
C TYR A 368 -25.67 -19.48 25.46
N ILE A 369 -24.38 -19.21 25.27
CA ILE A 369 -23.64 -19.61 24.07
C ILE A 369 -23.54 -21.15 24.03
N MET A 370 -23.29 -21.77 25.17
CA MET A 370 -23.23 -23.23 25.29
C MET A 370 -24.55 -23.91 24.97
N GLY A 371 -25.69 -23.27 25.24
CA GLY A 371 -27.00 -23.79 24.82
C GLY A 371 -27.14 -23.94 23.30
N PHE A 372 -26.55 -23.04 22.51
CA PHE A 372 -26.51 -23.17 21.05
C PHE A 372 -25.51 -24.24 20.62
N PHE A 373 -24.32 -24.27 21.21
CA PHE A 373 -23.33 -25.31 20.94
C PHE A 373 -23.91 -26.71 21.16
N ASP A 374 -24.56 -26.94 22.30
CA ASP A 374 -25.16 -28.24 22.65
C ASP A 374 -26.35 -28.58 21.73
N GLY A 375 -27.07 -27.57 21.22
CA GLY A 375 -28.17 -27.75 20.28
C GLY A 375 -27.73 -28.17 18.88
N HIS A 376 -26.50 -27.81 18.49
CA HIS A 376 -25.92 -28.04 17.17
C HIS A 376 -24.79 -29.07 17.17
N SER A 377 -24.63 -29.82 18.26
CA SER A 377 -23.61 -30.85 18.36
C SER A 377 -24.20 -32.20 18.79
N TYR A 378 -23.51 -33.26 18.42
CA TYR A 378 -23.80 -34.60 18.91
C TYR A 378 -22.49 -35.36 19.16
N VAL A 379 -22.58 -36.36 20.04
CA VAL A 379 -21.41 -37.18 20.44
C VAL A 379 -21.62 -38.61 19.97
N THR A 380 -20.64 -39.13 19.23
CA THR A 380 -20.58 -40.53 18.79
C THR A 380 -19.20 -41.07 19.16
N ASP A 381 -19.16 -42.21 19.87
CA ASP A 381 -17.91 -42.86 20.30
C ASP A 381 -16.90 -41.95 21.03
N GLY A 382 -17.40 -40.94 21.74
CA GLY A 382 -16.57 -39.96 22.47
C GLY A 382 -16.06 -38.80 21.62
N HIS A 383 -16.39 -38.77 20.33
CA HIS A 383 -16.10 -37.67 19.41
C HIS A 383 -17.29 -36.73 19.28
N THR A 384 -17.05 -35.42 19.36
CA THR A 384 -18.06 -34.38 19.21
C THR A 384 -18.08 -33.85 17.79
N TYR A 385 -19.22 -34.02 17.12
CA TYR A 385 -19.47 -33.46 15.80
C TYR A 385 -20.34 -32.23 15.93
N VAL A 386 -19.87 -31.11 15.41
CA VAL A 386 -20.59 -29.82 15.46
C VAL A 386 -21.05 -29.45 14.06
N ASN A 387 -22.35 -29.18 13.91
CA ASN A 387 -22.89 -28.53 12.73
C ASN A 387 -22.49 -27.05 12.76
N GLY A 388 -21.33 -26.74 12.17
CA GLY A 388 -20.76 -25.39 12.21
C GLY A 388 -21.60 -24.37 11.45
N TYR A 389 -22.28 -24.80 10.39
CA TYR A 389 -23.13 -23.94 9.57
C TYR A 389 -24.31 -23.42 10.39
N ASP A 390 -25.10 -24.31 10.99
CA ASP A 390 -26.29 -23.89 11.77
C ASP A 390 -25.88 -23.12 13.04
N LEU A 391 -24.79 -23.54 13.70
CA LEU A 391 -24.28 -22.81 14.87
C LEU A 391 -23.79 -21.41 14.49
N PHE A 392 -23.11 -21.23 13.37
CA PHE A 392 -22.66 -19.91 12.91
C PHE A 392 -23.83 -18.92 12.78
N TYR A 393 -24.93 -19.33 12.13
CA TYR A 393 -26.12 -18.47 12.01
C TYR A 393 -26.82 -18.24 13.34
N ASP A 394 -26.88 -19.23 14.23
CA ASP A 394 -27.46 -19.03 15.55
C ASP A 394 -26.65 -18.04 16.40
N ILE A 395 -25.32 -18.05 16.32
CA ILE A 395 -24.47 -17.03 16.95
C ILE A 395 -24.73 -15.65 16.30
N TYR A 396 -24.83 -15.60 14.97
CA TYR A 396 -25.03 -14.37 14.19
C TYR A 396 -26.33 -13.66 14.58
N ASP A 397 -27.43 -14.40 14.65
CA ASP A 397 -28.77 -13.87 14.91
C ASP A 397 -29.01 -13.61 16.41
N ASN A 398 -28.43 -14.43 17.31
CA ASN A 398 -28.87 -14.46 18.71
C ASN A 398 -27.82 -14.02 19.74
N VAL A 399 -26.54 -13.94 19.37
CA VAL A 399 -25.43 -13.67 20.30
C VAL A 399 -24.67 -12.39 19.92
N ARG A 400 -24.31 -12.24 18.64
CA ARG A 400 -23.40 -11.21 18.12
C ARG A 400 -23.70 -9.78 18.60
N TRP A 401 -24.96 -9.34 18.52
CA TRP A 401 -25.42 -8.01 18.93
C TRP A 401 -25.17 -7.65 20.41
N ARG A 402 -24.81 -8.63 21.25
CA ARG A 402 -24.46 -8.40 22.65
C ARG A 402 -23.00 -7.95 22.85
N TYR A 403 -22.17 -8.14 21.83
CA TYR A 403 -20.72 -7.91 21.89
C TYR A 403 -20.27 -6.79 20.96
N ILE A 404 -21.03 -6.55 19.89
CA ILE A 404 -20.80 -5.48 18.92
C ILE A 404 -22.10 -4.73 18.59
N ASP A 405 -21.99 -3.51 18.10
CA ASP A 405 -23.09 -2.72 17.54
C ASP A 405 -23.29 -3.10 16.07
N VAL A 406 -24.25 -3.97 15.82
CA VAL A 406 -24.59 -4.45 14.46
C VAL A 406 -25.23 -3.37 13.57
N ALA A 407 -25.53 -2.19 14.11
CA ALA A 407 -26.04 -1.04 13.37
C ALA A 407 -25.00 0.08 13.20
N SER A 408 -23.75 -0.17 13.61
CA SER A 408 -22.62 0.74 13.43
C SER A 408 -22.31 0.91 11.94
N ASP A 409 -21.96 2.13 11.54
CA ASP A 409 -21.39 2.41 10.21
C ASP A 409 -19.89 2.03 10.16
N ASP A 410 -19.33 1.58 11.28
CA ASP A 410 -17.93 1.14 11.39
C ASP A 410 -17.76 -0.36 11.19
N ILE A 411 -16.51 -0.80 10.97
CA ILE A 411 -16.21 -2.23 10.92
C ILE A 411 -16.27 -2.80 12.34
N GLU A 412 -17.26 -3.65 12.62
CA GLU A 412 -17.36 -4.37 13.88
C GLU A 412 -17.46 -5.89 13.66
N VAL A 413 -16.47 -6.62 14.18
CA VAL A 413 -16.38 -8.08 14.06
C VAL A 413 -16.46 -8.74 15.43
N PHE A 414 -17.39 -9.68 15.58
CA PHE A 414 -17.47 -10.56 16.76
C PHE A 414 -16.97 -11.97 16.42
N GLY A 415 -15.93 -12.42 17.11
CA GLY A 415 -15.39 -13.76 17.00
C GLY A 415 -15.74 -14.64 18.20
N VAL A 416 -16.04 -15.91 17.95
CA VAL A 416 -16.12 -16.94 19.00
C VAL A 416 -15.31 -18.17 18.61
N VAL A 417 -14.45 -18.64 19.52
CA VAL A 417 -13.62 -19.82 19.33
C VAL A 417 -14.04 -20.88 20.34
N PHE A 418 -14.44 -22.05 19.87
CA PHE A 418 -14.75 -23.22 20.70
C PHE A 418 -13.54 -24.14 20.73
N ILE A 419 -13.01 -24.39 21.93
CA ILE A 419 -11.92 -25.35 22.14
C ILE A 419 -12.43 -26.48 23.03
N LYS A 420 -12.54 -27.68 22.44
CA LYS A 420 -13.09 -28.87 23.09
C LYS A 420 -12.22 -30.09 22.79
N GLN A 421 -12.19 -31.08 23.68
CA GLN A 421 -11.55 -32.35 23.39
C GLN A 421 -12.30 -33.13 22.27
N ASN A 422 -11.57 -33.81 21.38
CA ASN A 422 -12.12 -34.68 20.32
C ASN A 422 -13.29 -34.06 19.56
N MET A 423 -13.07 -32.88 18.96
CA MET A 423 -14.10 -32.12 18.26
C MET A 423 -13.75 -31.91 16.79
N THR A 424 -14.75 -32.09 15.92
CA THR A 424 -14.67 -31.70 14.52
C THR A 424 -15.92 -30.92 14.13
N MET A 425 -15.74 -29.86 13.33
CA MET A 425 -16.83 -29.12 12.72
C MET A 425 -17.08 -29.64 11.30
N TYR A 426 -18.36 -29.83 10.97
CA TYR A 426 -18.82 -30.12 9.62
C TYR A 426 -19.82 -29.06 9.15
N THR A 427 -19.90 -28.92 7.83
CA THR A 427 -20.90 -28.13 7.09
C THR A 427 -21.51 -29.02 5.99
N PRO A 428 -22.52 -28.55 5.24
CA PRO A 428 -23.02 -29.27 4.07
C PRO A 428 -21.95 -29.52 2.98
N THR A 429 -20.84 -28.77 2.98
CA THR A 429 -19.79 -28.84 1.95
C THR A 429 -18.55 -29.61 2.39
N GLY A 430 -18.43 -30.00 3.67
CA GLY A 430 -17.29 -30.77 4.16
C GLY A 430 -16.93 -30.45 5.61
N TYR A 431 -15.67 -30.69 5.96
CA TYR A 431 -15.13 -30.44 7.29
C TYR A 431 -14.16 -29.26 7.26
N PHE A 432 -14.31 -28.35 8.21
CA PHE A 432 -13.59 -27.08 8.28
C PHE A 432 -13.18 -26.78 9.72
N THR A 433 -12.39 -25.72 9.94
CA THR A 433 -12.00 -25.26 11.30
C THR A 433 -12.60 -23.91 11.65
N GLY A 434 -12.94 -23.07 10.67
CA GLY A 434 -13.55 -21.77 10.88
C GLY A 434 -14.60 -21.45 9.83
N LEU A 435 -15.41 -20.44 10.14
CA LEU A 435 -16.32 -19.74 9.22
C LEU A 435 -16.29 -18.24 9.55
N GLY A 436 -16.29 -17.42 8.52
CA GLY A 436 -16.28 -15.96 8.61
C GLY A 436 -17.28 -15.34 7.64
N GLY A 437 -17.81 -14.18 7.99
CA GLY A 437 -18.71 -13.42 7.12
C GLY A 437 -19.62 -12.47 7.87
N GLY A 438 -19.91 -11.33 7.25
CA GLY A 438 -20.88 -10.35 7.74
C GLY A 438 -20.59 -9.84 9.15
N GLY A 439 -19.34 -9.51 9.50
CA GLY A 439 -18.98 -9.04 10.84
C GLY A 439 -18.95 -10.14 11.92
N GLN A 440 -18.79 -11.41 11.55
CA GLN A 440 -18.64 -12.51 12.51
C GLN A 440 -17.55 -13.49 12.11
N THR A 441 -16.88 -14.07 13.11
CA THR A 441 -16.09 -15.30 12.95
C THR A 441 -16.53 -16.37 13.96
N CYS A 442 -16.47 -17.64 13.56
CA CYS A 442 -16.62 -18.78 14.46
C CYS A 442 -15.54 -19.81 14.15
N VAL A 443 -14.83 -20.28 15.17
CA VAL A 443 -13.76 -21.27 15.03
C VAL A 443 -14.03 -22.46 15.95
N TRP A 444 -13.83 -23.66 15.44
CA TRP A 444 -13.96 -24.92 16.17
C TRP A 444 -12.69 -25.74 15.97
N LYS A 445 -11.93 -25.90 17.04
CA LYS A 445 -10.68 -26.66 16.99
C LYS A 445 -10.55 -27.53 18.22
N SER A 446 -10.14 -28.78 17.99
CA SER A 446 -9.89 -29.70 19.09
C SER A 446 -8.64 -29.29 19.88
N TRP A 447 -8.66 -29.48 21.19
CA TRP A 447 -7.49 -29.21 22.05
C TRP A 447 -6.23 -29.87 21.51
N GLU A 448 -6.35 -31.11 21.02
CA GLU A 448 -5.23 -31.94 20.57
C GLU A 448 -4.47 -31.31 19.40
N ARG A 449 -5.13 -30.48 18.59
CA ARG A 449 -4.51 -29.81 17.44
C ARG A 449 -3.67 -28.59 17.83
N TYR A 450 -3.73 -28.12 19.07
CA TYR A 450 -2.90 -27.02 19.56
C TYR A 450 -1.53 -27.46 20.05
N TYR A 451 -1.35 -28.76 20.30
CA TYR A 451 -0.13 -29.32 20.86
C TYR A 451 0.42 -30.44 19.98
N ARG A 452 1.71 -30.72 20.12
CA ARG A 452 2.32 -31.96 19.62
C ARG A 452 1.79 -33.14 20.45
N ASP A 453 2.13 -34.35 20.01
CA ASP A 453 1.68 -35.60 20.66
C ASP A 453 2.08 -35.76 22.13
N ASP A 454 3.07 -35.00 22.59
CA ASP A 454 3.47 -34.96 23.99
C ASP A 454 2.43 -34.25 24.89
N GLY A 455 1.45 -33.58 24.29
CA GLY A 455 0.39 -32.83 24.94
C GLY A 455 0.85 -31.55 25.63
N THR A 456 2.10 -31.12 25.39
CA THR A 456 2.69 -29.96 26.09
C THR A 456 3.44 -29.00 25.18
N THR A 457 4.09 -29.50 24.13
CA THR A 457 4.78 -28.66 23.14
C THR A 457 3.71 -28.03 22.27
N LYS A 458 3.68 -26.70 22.21
CA LYS A 458 2.76 -25.96 21.35
C LYS A 458 3.04 -26.32 19.89
N ARG A 459 2.00 -26.36 19.07
CA ARG A 459 2.14 -26.68 17.65
C ARG A 459 1.57 -25.63 16.73
N GLU A 460 0.33 -25.21 17.00
CA GLU A 460 -0.41 -24.31 16.12
C GLU A 460 -1.44 -23.55 16.94
N GLY A 461 -1.43 -22.22 16.87
CA GLY A 461 -2.48 -21.40 17.46
C GLY A 461 -3.73 -21.29 16.57
N ILE A 462 -4.41 -20.16 16.64
CA ILE A 462 -5.54 -19.81 15.77
C ILE A 462 -5.49 -18.36 15.30
N SER A 463 -4.43 -17.58 15.55
CA SER A 463 -4.39 -16.19 15.07
C SER A 463 -4.50 -16.12 13.55
N GLY A 464 -3.81 -16.99 12.80
CA GLY A 464 -3.94 -17.06 11.34
C GLY A 464 -5.36 -17.41 10.88
N VAL A 465 -5.99 -18.40 11.51
CA VAL A 465 -7.40 -18.76 11.22
C VAL A 465 -8.34 -17.60 11.57
N GLN A 466 -8.16 -16.98 12.74
CA GLN A 466 -8.98 -15.87 13.18
C GLN A 466 -8.84 -14.66 12.25
N LEU A 467 -7.62 -14.37 11.75
CA LEU A 467 -7.36 -13.34 10.77
C LEU A 467 -8.05 -13.64 9.44
N HIS A 468 -7.89 -14.86 8.92
CA HIS A 468 -8.56 -15.34 7.71
C HIS A 468 -10.08 -15.15 7.78
N GLU A 469 -10.72 -15.65 8.85
CA GLU A 469 -12.16 -15.52 9.01
C GLU A 469 -12.58 -14.05 9.25
N THR A 470 -11.72 -13.23 9.86
CA THR A 470 -11.97 -11.79 10.03
C THR A 470 -11.93 -11.07 8.68
N MET A 471 -11.05 -11.47 7.77
CA MET A 471 -10.99 -10.92 6.42
C MET A 471 -12.24 -11.26 5.61
N HIS A 472 -12.77 -12.49 5.74
CA HIS A 472 -14.12 -12.80 5.25
C HIS A 472 -15.20 -11.93 5.89
N ALA A 473 -15.10 -11.66 7.20
CA ALA A 473 -16.07 -10.83 7.90
C ALA A 473 -16.11 -9.38 7.41
N ILE A 474 -15.02 -8.86 6.83
CA ILE A 474 -14.91 -7.51 6.25
C ILE A 474 -15.01 -7.50 4.71
N GLY A 475 -15.37 -8.62 4.07
CA GLY A 475 -15.70 -8.67 2.65
C GLY A 475 -14.64 -9.25 1.72
N MET A 476 -13.50 -9.73 2.23
CA MET A 476 -12.49 -10.39 1.40
C MET A 476 -12.89 -11.84 1.11
N GLY A 477 -12.76 -12.25 -0.13
CA GLY A 477 -12.93 -13.63 -0.58
C GLY A 477 -11.60 -14.39 -0.62
N HIS A 478 -11.65 -15.67 -0.97
CA HIS A 478 -10.44 -16.47 -1.16
C HIS A 478 -9.63 -16.00 -2.37
N THR A 479 -8.33 -16.30 -2.37
CA THR A 479 -7.42 -16.09 -3.52
C THR A 479 -7.52 -17.21 -4.57
N TRP A 480 -8.54 -18.06 -4.45
CA TRP A 480 -8.77 -19.23 -5.27
C TRP A 480 -10.27 -19.50 -5.43
N VAL A 481 -10.63 -20.30 -6.42
CA VAL A 481 -11.95 -20.94 -6.50
C VAL A 481 -11.74 -22.40 -6.85
N ARG A 482 -12.79 -23.23 -6.73
CA ARG A 482 -12.70 -24.64 -7.10
C ARG A 482 -12.08 -24.78 -8.51
N HIS A 483 -11.06 -25.64 -8.61
CA HIS A 483 -10.23 -25.91 -9.80
C HIS A 483 -9.18 -24.84 -10.14
N HIS A 484 -9.09 -23.76 -9.36
CA HIS A 484 -8.19 -22.64 -9.63
C HIS A 484 -7.52 -22.18 -8.34
N TYR A 485 -6.36 -22.77 -8.03
CA TYR A 485 -5.73 -22.64 -6.71
C TYR A 485 -4.33 -22.02 -6.74
N VAL A 486 -3.85 -21.54 -7.89
CA VAL A 486 -2.49 -20.97 -7.99
C VAL A 486 -2.29 -19.77 -7.06
N GLY A 487 -3.35 -18.97 -6.81
CA GLY A 487 -3.29 -17.83 -5.89
C GLY A 487 -3.07 -18.21 -4.42
N ASP A 488 -3.22 -19.49 -4.03
CA ASP A 488 -2.90 -19.98 -2.68
C ASP A 488 -1.39 -20.01 -2.39
N PHE A 489 -0.55 -19.88 -3.41
CA PHE A 489 0.89 -19.79 -3.21
C PHE A 489 1.35 -18.39 -2.80
N SER A 490 0.43 -17.43 -2.65
CA SER A 490 0.76 -16.08 -2.18
C SER A 490 0.94 -16.01 -0.65
N SER A 491 1.71 -15.03 -0.20
CA SER A 491 1.93 -14.70 1.21
C SER A 491 0.75 -13.92 1.80
N SER A 492 -0.44 -14.51 1.74
CA SER A 492 -1.70 -13.91 2.21
C SER A 492 -2.36 -14.80 3.25
N PRO A 493 -3.05 -14.25 4.26
CA PRO A 493 -3.87 -15.04 5.19
C PRO A 493 -5.10 -15.62 4.51
N MET A 494 -5.46 -15.18 3.30
CA MET A 494 -6.58 -15.72 2.53
C MET A 494 -6.26 -17.05 1.84
N VAL A 495 -5.01 -17.52 1.92
CA VAL A 495 -4.58 -18.79 1.33
C VAL A 495 -4.81 -19.99 2.25
N TYR A 496 -4.98 -21.16 1.64
CA TYR A 496 -5.11 -22.42 2.37
C TYR A 496 -3.83 -23.26 2.44
N PHE A 497 -2.79 -22.91 1.68
CA PHE A 497 -1.54 -23.67 1.64
C PHE A 497 -0.61 -23.33 2.81
N GLY A 498 0.16 -22.25 2.75
CA GLY A 498 1.18 -21.92 3.76
C GLY A 498 0.66 -21.34 5.08
N MET A 499 -0.63 -20.97 5.15
CA MET A 499 -1.20 -20.18 6.26
C MET A 499 -0.28 -19.03 6.68
N HIS A 500 0.07 -18.19 5.71
CA HIS A 500 0.88 -17.01 5.95
C HIS A 500 0.11 -16.02 6.82
N ASN A 501 0.78 -15.50 7.84
CA ASN A 501 0.14 -14.60 8.80
C ASN A 501 0.37 -13.13 8.47
N GLY A 502 1.28 -12.81 7.54
CA GLY A 502 1.52 -11.44 7.07
C GLY A 502 0.45 -10.92 6.13
N THR A 503 0.33 -9.61 5.98
CA THR A 503 -0.57 -9.00 5.00
C THR A 503 0.14 -8.81 3.67
N SER A 504 -0.33 -9.49 2.61
CA SER A 504 0.27 -9.34 1.29
C SER A 504 0.03 -7.93 0.71
N SER A 505 0.91 -7.52 -0.19
CA SER A 505 0.70 -6.36 -1.06
C SER A 505 -0.61 -6.43 -1.84
N PHE A 506 -1.04 -7.63 -2.26
CA PHE A 506 -2.31 -7.85 -2.97
C PHE A 506 -3.50 -7.52 -2.07
N ASP A 507 -3.48 -7.99 -0.83
CA ASP A 507 -4.51 -7.68 0.18
C ASP A 507 -4.56 -6.18 0.46
N LYS A 508 -3.39 -5.55 0.64
CA LYS A 508 -3.27 -4.09 0.87
C LYS A 508 -3.80 -3.28 -0.31
N ASN A 509 -3.37 -3.60 -1.53
CA ASN A 509 -3.80 -2.87 -2.72
C ASN A 509 -5.31 -2.96 -2.90
N TRP A 510 -5.89 -4.14 -2.65
CA TRP A 510 -7.33 -4.32 -2.69
C TRP A 510 -8.04 -3.48 -1.62
N VAL A 511 -7.67 -3.67 -0.35
CA VAL A 511 -8.36 -3.04 0.78
C VAL A 511 -8.15 -1.52 0.82
N GLN A 512 -6.90 -1.08 0.72
CA GLN A 512 -6.54 0.33 0.79
C GLN A 512 -6.97 1.08 -0.47
N GLY A 513 -6.79 0.48 -1.66
CA GLY A 513 -7.22 1.08 -2.92
C GLY A 513 -8.73 1.32 -2.96
N THR A 514 -9.54 0.29 -2.66
CA THR A 514 -11.01 0.42 -2.66
C THR A 514 -11.53 1.37 -1.57
N TYR A 515 -10.88 1.44 -0.41
CA TYR A 515 -11.19 2.44 0.62
C TYR A 515 -10.91 3.86 0.12
N LEU A 516 -9.75 4.09 -0.50
CA LEU A 516 -9.35 5.41 -1.01
C LEU A 516 -10.19 5.87 -2.20
N ASP A 517 -10.60 4.95 -3.07
CA ASP A 517 -11.52 5.24 -4.18
C ASP A 517 -12.86 5.78 -3.65
N GLN A 518 -13.41 5.19 -2.58
CA GLN A 518 -14.63 5.68 -1.93
C GLN A 518 -14.42 7.00 -1.18
N LEU A 519 -13.29 7.14 -0.48
CA LEU A 519 -12.92 8.37 0.22
C LEU A 519 -12.80 9.55 -0.75
N GLU A 520 -12.13 9.33 -1.88
CA GLU A 520 -11.97 10.33 -2.94
C GLU A 520 -13.34 10.79 -3.43
N PHE A 521 -14.22 9.84 -3.77
CA PHE A 521 -15.56 10.14 -4.28
C PHE A 521 -16.39 10.94 -3.27
N ASP A 522 -16.49 10.50 -2.01
CA ASP A 522 -17.24 11.21 -0.96
C ASP A 522 -16.67 12.61 -0.69
N TYR A 523 -15.34 12.76 -0.66
CA TYR A 523 -14.73 14.06 -0.42
C TYR A 523 -14.94 15.02 -1.59
N TYR A 524 -14.88 14.50 -2.81
CA TYR A 524 -15.08 15.26 -4.04
C TYR A 524 -16.54 15.69 -4.20
N ASP A 525 -17.50 14.81 -3.90
CA ASP A 525 -18.92 15.16 -3.89
C ASP A 525 -19.20 16.32 -2.92
N ARG A 526 -18.66 16.24 -1.70
CA ARG A 526 -18.73 17.34 -0.73
C ARG A 526 -18.00 18.62 -1.16
N LEU A 527 -16.99 18.52 -2.04
CA LEU A 527 -16.37 19.70 -2.66
C LEU A 527 -17.34 20.34 -3.65
N LEU A 528 -18.02 19.55 -4.49
CA LEU A 528 -19.02 20.04 -5.43
C LEU A 528 -20.20 20.71 -4.71
N GLU A 529 -20.70 20.10 -3.62
CA GLU A 529 -21.74 20.70 -2.78
C GLU A 529 -21.29 22.05 -2.21
N ALA A 530 -20.09 22.12 -1.63
CA ALA A 530 -19.56 23.35 -1.07
C ALA A 530 -19.34 24.44 -2.13
N TRP A 531 -18.90 24.06 -3.34
CA TRP A 531 -18.74 24.98 -4.47
C TRP A 531 -20.09 25.52 -4.95
N ASP A 532 -21.07 24.64 -5.14
CA ASP A 532 -22.41 25.03 -5.59
C ASP A 532 -23.10 26.03 -4.66
N ASP A 533 -22.83 25.94 -3.35
CA ASP A 533 -23.35 26.87 -2.35
C ASP A 533 -22.74 28.27 -2.42
N ILE A 534 -21.51 28.42 -2.93
CA ILE A 534 -20.74 29.68 -2.84
C ILE A 534 -20.35 30.30 -4.19
N LYS A 535 -20.45 29.56 -5.30
CA LYS A 535 -19.91 29.98 -6.62
C LYS A 535 -20.45 31.30 -7.14
N ASP A 536 -21.69 31.66 -6.80
CA ASP A 536 -22.32 32.91 -7.22
C ASP A 536 -21.72 34.14 -6.49
N GLU A 537 -21.04 33.91 -5.36
CA GLU A 537 -20.38 34.90 -4.51
C GLU A 537 -18.85 34.74 -4.50
N ALA A 538 -18.30 33.86 -5.35
CA ALA A 538 -16.87 33.55 -5.39
C ALA A 538 -16.02 34.75 -5.87
N GLU A 539 -15.02 35.08 -5.07
CA GLU A 539 -14.01 36.12 -5.36
C GLU A 539 -12.69 35.45 -5.81
N PRO A 540 -11.70 36.20 -6.36
CA PRO A 540 -10.43 35.63 -6.84
C PRO A 540 -9.73 34.71 -5.82
N GLU A 541 -9.83 35.04 -4.54
CA GLU A 541 -9.33 34.27 -3.41
C GLU A 541 -10.03 32.89 -3.31
N THR A 542 -11.34 32.83 -3.52
CA THR A 542 -12.11 31.58 -3.54
C THR A 542 -11.62 30.65 -4.65
N TYR A 543 -11.41 31.19 -5.85
CA TYR A 543 -10.87 30.41 -6.98
C TYR A 543 -9.43 29.94 -6.71
N GLN A 544 -8.61 30.75 -6.03
CA GLN A 544 -7.27 30.32 -5.64
C GLN A 544 -7.32 29.14 -4.66
N ILE A 545 -8.22 29.16 -3.68
CA ILE A 545 -8.40 28.03 -2.75
C ILE A 545 -8.94 26.81 -3.50
N LEU A 546 -9.88 26.98 -4.43
CA LEU A 546 -10.36 25.87 -5.27
C LEU A 546 -9.22 25.23 -6.06
N ASP A 547 -8.35 26.04 -6.69
CA ASP A 547 -7.16 25.54 -7.38
C ASP A 547 -6.21 24.81 -6.40
N ASP A 548 -5.99 25.33 -5.18
CA ASP A 548 -5.20 24.64 -4.15
C ASP A 548 -5.80 23.26 -3.80
N VAL A 549 -7.13 23.18 -3.62
CA VAL A 549 -7.84 21.92 -3.32
C VAL A 549 -7.71 20.92 -4.48
N LEU A 550 -7.91 21.37 -5.72
CA LEU A 550 -7.77 20.51 -6.90
C LEU A 550 -6.33 20.01 -7.08
N ASN A 551 -5.32 20.83 -6.74
CA ASN A 551 -3.93 20.39 -6.71
C ASN A 551 -3.66 19.27 -5.68
N TYR A 552 -4.39 19.24 -4.56
CA TYR A 552 -4.32 18.11 -3.61
C TYR A 552 -4.96 16.84 -4.16
N TYR A 553 -6.05 16.93 -4.92
CA TYR A 553 -6.61 15.77 -5.63
C TYR A 553 -5.64 15.22 -6.69
N GLU A 554 -5.01 16.09 -7.48
CA GLU A 554 -3.97 15.67 -8.44
C GLU A 554 -2.77 15.01 -7.72
N LEU A 555 -2.36 15.56 -6.57
CA LEU A 555 -1.35 14.90 -5.74
C LEU A 555 -1.82 13.53 -5.25
N ALA A 556 -3.07 13.40 -4.82
CA ALA A 556 -3.64 12.12 -4.40
C ALA A 556 -3.65 11.10 -5.54
N HIS A 557 -3.99 11.51 -6.77
CA HIS A 557 -3.96 10.66 -7.97
C HIS A 557 -2.54 10.19 -8.31
N GLU A 558 -1.56 11.09 -8.26
CA GLU A 558 -0.14 10.72 -8.47
C GLU A 558 0.35 9.73 -7.40
N ARG A 559 -0.04 9.92 -6.14
CA ARG A 559 0.28 8.99 -5.04
C ARG A 559 -0.38 7.64 -5.23
N TYR A 560 -1.66 7.62 -5.60
CA TYR A 560 -2.42 6.42 -5.92
C TYR A 560 -1.75 5.64 -7.06
N LYS A 561 -1.35 6.34 -8.14
CA LYS A 561 -0.69 5.75 -9.31
C LYS A 561 0.63 5.03 -8.96
N HIS A 562 1.30 5.48 -7.91
CA HIS A 562 2.51 4.88 -7.37
C HIS A 562 2.27 3.91 -6.20
N MET A 563 1.00 3.59 -5.90
CA MET A 563 0.59 2.71 -4.80
C MET A 563 1.12 3.21 -3.44
N ASP A 564 1.33 4.52 -3.31
CA ASP A 564 1.62 5.22 -2.06
C ASP A 564 0.29 5.54 -1.37
N TRP A 565 -0.34 4.49 -0.82
CA TRP A 565 -1.68 4.56 -0.25
C TRP A 565 -1.78 5.56 0.91
N GLN A 566 -0.75 5.61 1.77
CA GLN A 566 -0.68 6.57 2.87
C GLN A 566 -0.54 8.02 2.37
N GLY A 567 0.34 8.27 1.40
CA GLY A 567 0.46 9.60 0.80
C GLY A 567 -0.80 10.05 0.05
N CYS A 568 -1.53 9.11 -0.55
CA CYS A 568 -2.83 9.38 -1.18
C CYS A 568 -3.87 9.80 -0.13
N TYR A 569 -4.01 9.03 0.95
CA TYR A 569 -4.89 9.35 2.07
C TYR A 569 -4.61 10.75 2.63
N GLU A 570 -3.34 11.07 2.91
CA GLU A 570 -2.93 12.37 3.44
C GLU A 570 -3.28 13.52 2.49
N ALA A 571 -3.12 13.33 1.19
CA ALA A 571 -3.48 14.34 0.19
C ALA A 571 -5.00 14.56 0.11
N LEU A 572 -5.81 13.49 0.17
CA LEU A 572 -7.28 13.59 0.21
C LEU A 572 -7.77 14.28 1.49
N GLU A 573 -7.16 13.98 2.64
CA GLU A 573 -7.44 14.66 3.90
C GLU A 573 -7.13 16.16 3.83
N LEU A 574 -5.98 16.54 3.22
CA LEU A 574 -5.63 17.94 3.00
C LEU A 574 -6.63 18.64 2.08
N ALA A 575 -7.05 18.00 0.97
CA ALA A 575 -8.08 18.53 0.09
C ALA A 575 -9.40 18.80 0.85
N ASN A 576 -9.83 17.82 1.65
CA ASN A 576 -11.06 17.91 2.44
C ASN A 576 -10.98 18.96 3.57
N GLN A 577 -9.80 19.24 4.09
CA GLN A 577 -9.58 20.30 5.07
C GLN A 577 -9.56 21.68 4.40
N GLU A 578 -8.80 21.85 3.32
CA GLU A 578 -8.64 23.14 2.63
C GLU A 578 -9.95 23.61 1.97
N LYS A 579 -10.81 22.71 1.51
CA LYS A 579 -12.11 23.10 0.90
C LYS A 579 -12.97 23.97 1.82
N ARG A 580 -12.85 23.80 3.15
CA ARG A 580 -13.60 24.59 4.14
C ARG A 580 -13.24 26.07 4.05
N TYR A 581 -12.03 26.38 3.59
CA TYR A 581 -11.54 27.74 3.48
C TYR A 581 -12.13 28.49 2.29
N MET A 582 -12.66 27.79 1.29
CA MET A 582 -13.46 28.43 0.23
C MET A 582 -14.68 29.12 0.85
N VAL A 583 -15.38 28.43 1.77
CA VAL A 583 -16.52 29.01 2.49
C VAL A 583 -16.09 30.22 3.31
N PHE A 584 -14.91 30.18 3.95
CA PHE A 584 -14.38 31.34 4.67
C PHE A 584 -14.01 32.50 3.76
N SER A 585 -13.47 32.26 2.56
CA SER A 585 -13.16 33.34 1.61
C SER A 585 -14.38 34.15 1.17
N VAL A 586 -15.59 33.56 1.28
CA VAL A 586 -16.86 34.25 0.99
C VAL A 586 -17.49 34.82 2.27
N ALA A 587 -17.41 34.08 3.37
CA ALA A 587 -18.08 34.46 4.63
C ALA A 587 -17.30 35.47 5.49
N ASP A 588 -15.98 35.59 5.30
CA ASP A 588 -15.08 36.46 6.05
C ASP A 588 -14.48 37.54 5.16
N ASP A 589 -14.89 38.78 5.36
CA ASP A 589 -14.39 39.97 4.66
C ASP A 589 -13.34 40.75 5.49
N SER A 590 -12.92 40.19 6.63
CA SER A 590 -12.04 40.87 7.58
C SER A 590 -10.60 40.37 7.48
N ALA A 591 -9.65 41.32 7.39
CA ALA A 591 -8.23 40.98 7.42
C ALA A 591 -7.77 40.58 8.83
N PRO A 592 -6.77 39.68 8.95
CA PRO A 592 -6.22 39.30 10.24
C PRO A 592 -5.60 40.51 10.96
N THR A 593 -5.64 40.53 12.29
CA THR A 593 -5.07 41.63 13.07
C THR A 593 -3.65 41.32 13.51
N ILE A 594 -2.68 42.09 13.02
CA ILE A 594 -1.30 42.09 13.51
C ILE A 594 -1.24 42.99 14.76
N TRP A 595 -1.15 42.39 15.94
CA TRP A 595 -1.18 43.10 17.22
C TRP A 595 0.17 43.72 17.57
N ASP A 596 1.22 42.95 17.37
CA ASP A 596 2.59 43.34 17.69
C ASP A 596 3.57 42.57 16.80
N TRP A 597 4.73 43.16 16.55
CA TRP A 597 5.82 42.49 15.84
C TRP A 597 7.14 43.21 16.10
N GLY A 598 8.24 42.49 15.94
CA GLY A 598 9.56 43.06 16.09
C GLY A 598 10.63 42.25 15.36
N TYR A 599 11.84 42.80 15.34
CA TYR A 599 12.99 42.16 14.72
C TYR A 599 14.28 42.41 15.50
N GLU A 600 15.22 41.47 15.43
CA GLU A 600 16.52 41.55 16.06
C GLU A 600 17.64 41.13 15.09
N PRO A 601 18.78 41.85 15.03
CA PRO A 601 19.08 43.07 15.77
C PRO A 601 18.42 44.33 15.18
N GLU A 602 18.06 45.30 16.03
CA GLU A 602 17.44 46.58 15.62
C GLU A 602 18.33 47.43 14.69
N GLU A 603 19.66 47.36 14.85
CA GLU A 603 20.65 47.92 13.93
C GLU A 603 21.39 46.80 13.20
N TYR A 604 21.04 46.55 11.93
CA TYR A 604 21.68 45.52 11.15
C TYR A 604 23.07 45.98 10.64
N ARG A 605 24.11 45.17 10.91
CA ARG A 605 25.48 45.44 10.41
C ARG A 605 26.12 44.30 9.61
N GLU A 606 25.55 43.09 9.70
CA GLU A 606 25.81 41.85 8.91
C GLU A 606 25.35 40.64 9.76
N GLY A 607 24.64 39.66 9.19
CA GLY A 607 24.21 38.44 9.88
C GLY A 607 22.77 37.99 9.58
N ASN A 608 22.18 37.24 10.50
CA ASN A 608 20.77 36.86 10.44
C ASN A 608 19.91 37.91 11.13
N VAL A 609 18.72 38.15 10.58
CA VAL A 609 17.64 38.88 11.23
C VAL A 609 16.62 37.85 11.73
N SER A 610 16.24 37.97 12.99
CA SER A 610 15.13 37.22 13.57
C SER A 610 13.93 38.14 13.68
N VAL A 611 12.76 37.67 13.31
CA VAL A 611 11.48 38.39 13.34
C VAL A 611 10.52 37.59 14.20
N TRP A 612 9.72 38.28 14.99
CA TRP A 612 8.59 37.71 15.72
C TRP A 612 7.33 38.54 15.43
N VAL A 613 6.18 37.87 15.37
CA VAL A 613 4.89 38.47 15.02
C VAL A 613 3.77 37.86 15.86
N ASP A 614 2.97 38.70 16.50
CA ASP A 614 1.71 38.33 17.15
C ASP A 614 0.55 38.72 16.25
N VAL A 615 -0.12 37.72 15.67
CA VAL A 615 -1.27 37.90 14.78
C VAL A 615 -2.42 37.02 15.25
N SER A 616 -3.65 37.53 15.15
CA SER A 616 -4.85 36.71 15.35
C SER A 616 -5.89 37.02 14.30
N ASP A 617 -6.79 36.06 14.12
CA ASP A 617 -8.00 36.22 13.36
C ASP A 617 -9.15 35.52 14.11
N ASP A 618 -10.32 36.16 14.12
CA ASP A 618 -11.46 35.74 14.95
C ASP A 618 -12.47 34.86 14.18
N ILE A 619 -12.33 34.72 12.85
CA ILE A 619 -13.30 34.05 11.99
C ILE A 619 -12.64 32.88 11.23
N ALA A 620 -11.81 33.17 10.23
CA ALA A 620 -11.14 32.16 9.42
C ALA A 620 -9.89 31.54 10.08
N GLY A 621 -9.28 32.24 11.03
CA GLY A 621 -7.97 31.89 11.60
C GLY A 621 -6.81 32.23 10.65
N ILE A 622 -5.57 31.96 11.06
CA ILE A 622 -4.37 32.34 10.29
C ILE A 622 -3.93 31.21 9.34
N LYS A 623 -3.70 31.51 8.04
CA LYS A 623 -3.12 30.58 7.05
C LYS A 623 -1.60 30.65 7.07
N ASN A 624 -1.04 31.84 6.91
CA ASN A 624 0.41 32.04 6.96
C ASN A 624 0.81 33.43 7.44
N VAL A 625 2.04 33.53 7.93
CA VAL A 625 2.70 34.78 8.27
C VAL A 625 4.09 34.76 7.64
N SER A 626 4.49 35.88 7.06
CA SER A 626 5.77 36.00 6.40
C SER A 626 6.44 37.34 6.67
N ALA A 627 7.76 37.29 6.82
CA ALA A 627 8.62 38.45 6.77
C ALA A 627 9.03 38.72 5.31
N VAL A 628 8.70 39.89 4.79
CA VAL A 628 9.04 40.30 3.43
C VAL A 628 10.18 41.30 3.46
N LEU A 629 11.32 40.94 2.88
CA LEU A 629 12.46 41.81 2.67
C LEU A 629 12.40 42.47 1.31
N GLY A 630 12.43 43.80 1.28
CA GLY A 630 12.54 44.62 0.07
C GLY A 630 13.99 45.04 -0.17
N LEU A 631 14.51 44.69 -1.34
CA LEU A 631 15.84 45.04 -1.85
C LEU A 631 15.68 45.82 -3.15
N ASN A 632 15.54 47.14 -3.09
CA ASN A 632 15.17 47.98 -4.24
C ASN A 632 13.87 47.52 -4.94
N GLU A 633 13.96 46.99 -6.17
CA GLU A 633 12.84 46.51 -6.99
C GLU A 633 12.52 45.02 -6.79
N THR A 634 13.26 44.30 -5.95
CA THR A 634 13.01 42.89 -5.64
C THR A 634 12.55 42.68 -4.22
N THR A 635 11.67 41.70 -4.02
CA THR A 635 11.20 41.26 -2.70
C THR A 635 11.53 39.80 -2.47
N VAL A 636 11.95 39.46 -1.27
CA VAL A 636 12.18 38.08 -0.81
C VAL A 636 11.28 37.82 0.39
N GLN A 637 10.54 36.72 0.36
CA GLN A 637 9.61 36.35 1.42
C GLN A 637 10.16 35.17 2.22
N TYR A 638 10.09 35.28 3.54
CA TYR A 638 10.49 34.24 4.49
C TYR A 638 9.29 33.84 5.34
N ALA A 639 8.90 32.57 5.27
CA ALA A 639 7.79 32.04 6.06
C ALA A 639 8.15 32.00 7.55
N CYS A 640 7.22 32.45 8.40
CA CYS A 640 7.33 32.34 9.84
C CYS A 640 6.76 30.99 10.32
N SER A 641 7.34 30.45 11.39
CA SER A 641 6.87 29.25 12.09
C SER A 641 6.15 29.65 13.38
N TYR A 642 5.01 29.01 13.67
CA TYR A 642 4.26 29.29 14.89
C TYR A 642 4.86 28.54 16.09
N GLU A 643 5.27 29.26 17.13
CA GLU A 643 5.88 28.70 18.34
C GLU A 643 4.94 28.77 19.56
N GLY A 644 3.64 28.55 19.33
CA GLY A 644 2.62 28.42 20.37
C GLY A 644 2.06 29.74 20.92
N SER A 645 2.78 30.85 20.78
CA SER A 645 2.28 32.21 21.11
C SER A 645 2.56 33.27 20.06
N SER A 646 3.61 33.10 19.25
CA SER A 646 4.02 34.05 18.20
C SER A 646 4.53 33.31 16.96
N TRP A 647 4.57 34.00 15.83
CA TRP A 647 5.14 33.54 14.58
C TRP A 647 6.56 34.07 14.43
N ASN A 648 7.54 33.18 14.27
CA ASN A 648 8.95 33.53 14.27
C ASN A 648 9.65 33.11 12.97
N ALA A 649 10.59 33.93 12.46
CA ALA A 649 11.45 33.59 11.34
C ALA A 649 12.87 34.09 11.59
N THR A 650 13.88 33.29 11.27
CA THR A 650 15.29 33.74 11.26
C THR A 650 15.87 33.52 9.88
N PHE A 651 16.37 34.58 9.25
CA PHE A 651 16.90 34.51 7.90
C PHE A 651 18.14 35.37 7.71
N PRO A 652 19.07 34.96 6.84
CA PRO A 652 20.19 35.80 6.46
C PRO A 652 19.68 36.95 5.59
N VAL A 653 20.14 38.18 5.85
CA VAL A 653 19.96 39.26 4.86
C VAL A 653 21.03 39.07 3.78
N PRO A 654 20.66 38.88 2.50
CA PRO A 654 21.62 38.65 1.42
C PRO A 654 22.68 39.76 1.38
N SER A 655 23.91 39.46 0.96
CA SER A 655 24.91 40.51 0.73
C SER A 655 24.41 41.47 -0.36
N PHE A 656 24.16 42.72 0.01
CA PHE A 656 23.65 43.77 -0.88
C PHE A 656 24.72 44.83 -1.13
N ASP A 657 24.62 45.52 -2.27
CA ASP A 657 25.41 46.71 -2.56
C ASP A 657 25.12 47.77 -1.48
N PRO A 658 26.14 48.43 -0.87
CA PRO A 658 25.94 49.51 0.10
C PRO A 658 25.01 50.64 -0.37
N GLU A 659 24.80 50.78 -1.69
CA GLU A 659 23.85 51.73 -2.27
C GLU A 659 22.38 51.26 -2.21
N CYS A 660 22.12 50.00 -1.84
CA CYS A 660 20.79 49.41 -1.72
C CYS A 660 20.25 49.54 -0.29
N GLY A 661 19.10 50.20 -0.13
CA GLY A 661 18.37 50.20 1.13
C GLY A 661 17.66 48.86 1.34
N VAL A 662 17.68 48.34 2.58
CA VAL A 662 16.95 47.12 2.95
C VAL A 662 15.73 47.50 3.76
N LYS A 663 14.56 47.03 3.35
CA LYS A 663 13.30 47.23 4.06
C LYS A 663 12.70 45.90 4.49
N LEU A 664 11.96 45.91 5.58
CA LEU A 664 11.24 44.76 6.12
C LEU A 664 9.77 45.12 6.35
N MET A 665 8.85 44.24 5.99
CA MET A 665 7.46 44.30 6.42
C MET A 665 6.95 42.91 6.79
N ILE A 666 5.89 42.85 7.58
CA ILE A 666 5.17 41.62 7.86
C ILE A 666 3.95 41.54 6.95
N LEU A 667 3.70 40.36 6.42
CA LEU A 667 2.51 40.01 5.65
C LEU A 667 1.87 38.79 6.29
N ALA A 668 0.60 38.88 6.64
CA ALA A 668 -0.19 37.79 7.18
C ALA A 668 -1.43 37.58 6.29
N TYR A 669 -1.79 36.32 6.07
CA TYR A 669 -3.05 35.95 5.46
C TYR A 669 -3.86 35.11 6.45
N ASP A 670 -5.15 35.40 6.53
CA ASP A 670 -6.09 34.48 7.16
C ASP A 670 -6.34 33.27 6.23
N ARG A 671 -7.24 32.37 6.64
CA ARG A 671 -7.61 31.22 5.81
C ARG A 671 -8.59 31.55 4.69
N GLY A 672 -9.29 32.68 4.74
CA GLY A 672 -10.06 33.24 3.63
C GLY A 672 -9.20 33.94 2.55
N LEU A 673 -7.89 34.02 2.76
CA LEU A 673 -6.90 34.77 1.97
C LEU A 673 -7.04 36.31 2.05
N ASN A 674 -7.66 36.85 3.09
CA ASN A 674 -7.62 38.28 3.37
C ASN A 674 -6.21 38.68 3.87
N PRO A 675 -5.54 39.66 3.23
CA PRO A 675 -4.20 40.06 3.62
C PRO A 675 -4.20 41.16 4.69
N ALA A 676 -3.28 41.05 5.65
CA ALA A 676 -2.87 42.16 6.52
C ALA A 676 -1.35 42.39 6.40
N SER A 677 -0.95 43.65 6.34
CA SER A 677 0.47 44.00 6.25
C SER A 677 0.84 45.17 7.17
N THR A 678 2.06 45.15 7.70
CA THR A 678 2.63 46.29 8.42
C THR A 678 3.22 47.31 7.44
N ASP A 679 3.51 48.51 7.93
CA ASP A 679 4.35 49.45 7.20
C ASP A 679 5.77 48.88 7.02
N TRP A 680 6.43 49.30 5.94
CA TRP A 680 7.85 49.00 5.71
C TRP A 680 8.75 49.70 6.72
N VAL A 681 9.62 48.95 7.38
CA VAL A 681 10.69 49.46 8.25
C VAL A 681 12.04 49.34 7.55
N THR A 682 12.82 50.42 7.54
CA THR A 682 14.17 50.42 6.98
C THR A 682 15.14 49.72 7.94
N LEU A 683 15.69 48.58 7.55
CA LEU A 683 16.74 47.88 8.28
C LEU A 683 18.13 48.50 8.02
N VAL A 684 18.35 48.95 6.78
CA VAL A 684 19.61 49.58 6.33
C VAL A 684 19.30 50.74 5.40
N GLU A 685 19.76 51.93 5.75
CA GLU A 685 19.68 53.11 4.88
C GLU A 685 20.69 52.98 3.72
N PRO A 686 20.29 53.33 2.48
CA PRO A 686 21.22 53.36 1.36
C PRO A 686 22.33 54.37 1.65
N VAL A 687 23.59 53.99 1.43
CA VAL A 687 24.72 54.92 1.56
C VAL A 687 24.60 55.94 0.43
N THR A 688 24.02 57.10 0.71
CA THR A 688 24.09 58.23 -0.21
C THR A 688 25.52 58.73 -0.21
N SER A 689 26.32 58.29 -1.17
CA SER A 689 27.61 58.90 -1.46
C SER A 689 27.39 60.41 -1.62
N PRO A 690 28.09 61.29 -0.87
CA PRO A 690 28.03 62.73 -1.16
C PRO A 690 28.45 62.94 -2.62
N PRO A 691 27.87 63.92 -3.34
CA PRO A 691 28.07 64.06 -4.77
C PRO A 691 29.58 64.08 -5.09
N ASP A 692 30.00 63.04 -5.78
CA ASP A 692 31.38 62.74 -6.08
C ASP A 692 32.00 63.97 -6.77
N GLY A 693 33.16 64.43 -6.29
CA GLY A 693 33.86 65.63 -6.79
C GLY A 693 34.18 65.59 -8.29
N THR A 694 33.99 64.42 -8.90
CA THR A 694 34.05 64.10 -10.33
C THR A 694 33.02 64.89 -11.15
N TYR A 695 31.82 65.19 -10.63
CA TYR A 695 30.81 66.00 -11.35
C TYR A 695 31.26 67.47 -11.52
N MET A 696 31.95 68.03 -10.52
CA MET A 696 32.59 69.36 -10.64
C MET A 696 33.75 69.34 -11.64
N LEU A 697 34.49 68.23 -11.74
CA LEU A 697 35.55 68.08 -12.73
C LEU A 697 34.98 68.00 -14.17
N TYR A 698 33.88 67.28 -14.40
CA TYR A 698 33.19 67.23 -15.69
C TYR A 698 32.63 68.60 -16.11
N VAL A 699 32.01 69.34 -15.17
CA VAL A 699 31.53 70.70 -15.44
C VAL A 699 32.70 71.63 -15.79
N ILE A 700 33.86 71.54 -15.11
CA ILE A 700 35.03 72.39 -15.40
C ILE A 700 35.72 71.99 -16.73
N VAL A 701 35.86 70.69 -17.01
CA VAL A 701 36.56 70.21 -18.22
C VAL A 701 35.75 70.43 -19.49
N PHE A 702 34.41 70.40 -19.44
CA PHE A 702 33.57 70.64 -20.62
C PHE A 702 33.13 72.11 -20.79
N SER A 703 33.00 72.90 -19.72
CA SER A 703 32.56 74.31 -19.84
C SER A 703 33.67 75.26 -20.33
N VAL A 704 34.94 74.99 -20.02
CA VAL A 704 36.07 75.85 -20.43
C VAL A 704 36.35 75.80 -21.94
N PRO A 705 36.38 74.64 -22.63
CA PRO A 705 36.51 74.58 -24.08
C PRO A 705 35.30 75.16 -24.82
N PHE A 706 34.09 74.97 -24.29
CA PHE A 706 32.85 75.48 -24.90
C PHE A 706 32.76 77.01 -24.83
N ALA A 707 33.18 77.61 -23.71
CA ALA A 707 33.32 79.06 -23.58
C ALA A 707 34.41 79.62 -24.51
N LEU A 708 35.54 78.93 -24.68
CA LEU A 708 36.60 79.31 -25.63
C LEU A 708 36.13 79.26 -27.09
N ILE A 709 35.36 78.24 -27.47
CA ILE A 709 34.77 78.13 -28.81
C ILE A 709 33.76 79.26 -29.05
N LEU A 710 32.91 79.59 -28.07
CA LEU A 710 31.96 80.71 -28.17
C LEU A 710 32.67 82.07 -28.30
N VAL A 711 33.78 82.29 -27.60
CA VAL A 711 34.58 83.52 -27.72
C VAL A 711 35.27 83.59 -29.10
N VAL A 712 35.79 82.48 -29.62
CA VAL A 712 36.40 82.45 -30.98
C VAL A 712 35.34 82.68 -32.06
N VAL A 713 34.17 82.05 -31.96
CA VAL A 713 33.05 82.25 -32.91
C VAL A 713 32.55 83.68 -32.85
N ALA A 714 32.34 84.26 -31.66
CA ALA A 714 31.93 85.65 -31.50
C ALA A 714 32.98 86.64 -32.05
N THR A 715 34.28 86.36 -31.86
CA THR A 715 35.38 87.21 -32.35
C THR A 715 35.54 87.14 -33.87
N VAL A 716 35.35 85.95 -34.47
CA VAL A 716 35.35 85.76 -35.93
C VAL A 716 34.11 86.41 -36.56
N TRP A 717 32.95 86.31 -35.92
CA TRP A 717 31.71 86.93 -36.38
C TRP A 717 31.75 88.46 -36.29
N TYR A 718 32.32 89.01 -35.21
CA TYR A 718 32.56 90.45 -35.06
C TYR A 718 33.61 91.00 -36.04
N ARG A 719 34.62 90.20 -36.42
CA ARG A 719 35.58 90.59 -37.47
C ARG A 719 34.98 90.55 -38.88
N LYS A 720 34.08 89.60 -39.17
CA LYS A 720 33.36 89.55 -40.46
C LYS A 720 32.31 90.66 -40.61
N SER A 721 31.65 91.09 -39.54
CA SER A 721 30.65 92.17 -39.60
C SER A 721 31.28 93.57 -39.80
N LYS A 722 32.57 93.74 -39.52
CA LYS A 722 33.33 94.99 -39.80
C LYS A 722 33.96 95.08 -41.19
N GLN A 723 33.91 94.02 -42.00
CA GLN A 723 34.38 94.05 -43.41
C GLN A 723 33.23 94.13 -44.43
N ALA A 724 31.99 94.28 -43.96
CA ALA A 724 30.79 94.46 -44.77
C ALA A 724 30.11 95.83 -44.58
N VAL A 725 30.92 96.86 -44.24
CA VAL A 725 30.58 98.28 -44.37
C VAL A 725 31.73 98.99 -45.08
#